data_AF-A0A2N3N6M2-F1
#
_entry.id   AF-A0A2N3N6M2-F1
#
_cell.length_a   1.000
_cell.length_b   1.000
_cell.length_c   1.000
_cell.angle_alpha   90.00
_cell.angle_beta   90.00
_cell.angle_gamma   90.00
#
_symmetry.space_group_name_H-M   'P 1'
#
loop_
_entity.id
_entity.type
_entity.pdbx_description
1 polymer ?
#
loop_
_entity_poly.entity_id
_entity_poly.type
_entity_poly.pdbx_seq_one_letter_code
_entity_poly.pdbx_strand_id
1 'polypeptide(L)'
;MLASRHAGALTTPQAIRRVALEFSKYMPERREGDAIAMVEALARGDKAAAKQQEIQLFLYQLSNNLITDDDDEFIDDHGKDTKIMRMFRDINLPMRVWKEHFVKTIKEPTGMAFIENLLEAAVNTESVDLCEALLESGADPDKIVDSFMTGRRERPVQIAMDCRVLNLDILKLFVRFGADVNLTSPGEPMAALHKAAEKSTVEAVKLLVEAGANIRAHMAHGKAWGSVLTCAAGGESWASSCDDDELEAASPLRTFTTLKYLLPLFDREEDYRYIQSGLIVAASAGRKDLIPLFLEAGADINAAAYQGFTPLLAAATSSYDGSHIAMVRMLIDLGADPNKGRELGPRSNVLRPIHHAAARSDDGLVALLIESGADINARVTISTEHHATTLGSAFESAYRSSGSGRYMAETPLQIALVRNKAGETYWRKGPAAPLALVRAGASLVGGELVGAARFESVELVQELLDRGAEVNATDWTGRTALLTCIDLGHFNLVWTLLQAGAKLCGGELTAAAKGGSKETIEMLLQHGACFDPEDGSEELLLEAAATGRNWDMLCWLIEKEGEGVGEYRPVILCAAVCSDLGMNPNWEKVVEMLIRRRQPDTPVHIYEATAMAYAAAHGQKRLLVRLLQLGVPGTCVLPYGGDRALHYLTSGWRKSLQDAYKKPFWRNCDNLRSSPLTPAIVLKQWKTVRMLLDAGCRPDRLSILVAVELTDIPTWYKEEMTPEDLEAYSAKTFSLVRRLTEIMDFDDINFSAHPITPTPLQAAAHFKARNVVSLLLSRGVDANVPPADNPNPEHMDRSDVMPRYALQAAVESGDAEMIDMLIAAGANVNAPAAYESGATALQIAASTGQIGTARKLISLGADVNADRAVVHGRMALEAAAERGRLDMVQFLLESGAGITGDHERVYYRSIRFARKSGYGAVVKLIEKWKREHYGDDEEDDSDLFYTSEESDDGYYD
;
A
#
# COMPACT_ATOMS: atom_id res chain seq x y z
N MET A 1 -14.63 -18.62 -29.38
CA MET A 1 -13.81 -17.94 -30.42
C MET A 1 -12.83 -18.86 -31.15
N LEU A 2 -12.02 -19.69 -30.47
CA LEU A 2 -11.07 -20.61 -31.14
C LEU A 2 -11.75 -21.61 -32.11
N ALA A 3 -12.93 -22.11 -31.77
CA ALA A 3 -13.68 -23.03 -32.63
C ALA A 3 -14.26 -22.35 -33.90
N SER A 4 -14.71 -21.08 -33.80
CA SER A 4 -15.32 -20.37 -34.94
C SER A 4 -14.29 -19.77 -35.90
N ARG A 5 -13.13 -19.30 -35.39
CA ARG A 5 -12.02 -18.78 -36.24
C ARG A 5 -11.24 -19.89 -36.96
N HIS A 6 -11.34 -21.14 -36.52
CA HIS A 6 -10.65 -22.29 -37.10
C HIS A 6 -11.59 -23.37 -37.65
N ALA A 7 -12.76 -22.98 -38.18
CA ALA A 7 -13.66 -23.91 -38.87
C ALA A 7 -12.96 -24.70 -40.00
N GLY A 8 -11.90 -24.14 -40.61
CA GLY A 8 -11.06 -24.84 -41.60
C GLY A 8 -10.06 -25.86 -41.04
N ALA A 9 -9.70 -25.80 -39.75
CA ALA A 9 -8.69 -26.67 -39.12
C ALA A 9 -9.29 -27.78 -38.23
N LEU A 10 -10.58 -27.71 -37.88
CA LEU A 10 -11.32 -28.72 -37.13
C LEU A 10 -11.90 -29.84 -38.03
N THR A 11 -11.16 -30.24 -39.07
CA THR A 11 -11.62 -31.25 -40.04
C THR A 11 -11.29 -32.68 -39.61
N THR A 12 -10.29 -32.88 -38.74
CA THR A 12 -9.84 -34.21 -38.31
C THR A 12 -10.41 -34.62 -36.94
N PRO A 13 -10.79 -35.90 -36.76
CA PRO A 13 -11.28 -36.42 -35.47
C PRO A 13 -10.30 -36.22 -34.28
N GLN A 14 -8.99 -36.17 -34.55
CA GLN A 14 -7.97 -35.94 -33.52
C GLN A 14 -7.94 -34.49 -33.04
N ALA A 15 -8.13 -33.51 -33.93
CA ALA A 15 -8.20 -32.10 -33.55
C ALA A 15 -9.45 -31.79 -32.72
N ILE A 16 -10.60 -32.38 -33.09
CA ILE A 16 -11.85 -32.27 -32.34
C ILE A 16 -11.68 -32.82 -30.91
N ARG A 17 -11.07 -34.00 -30.75
CA ARG A 17 -10.81 -34.58 -29.42
C ARG A 17 -9.87 -33.73 -28.57
N ARG A 18 -8.83 -33.14 -29.16
CA ARG A 18 -7.89 -32.27 -28.42
C ARG A 18 -8.58 -31.01 -27.91
N VAL A 19 -9.39 -30.37 -28.75
CA VAL A 19 -10.15 -29.18 -28.36
C VAL A 19 -11.24 -29.51 -27.34
N ALA A 20 -11.94 -30.63 -27.51
CA ALA A 20 -12.90 -31.12 -26.52
C ALA A 20 -12.25 -31.41 -25.15
N LEU A 21 -11.02 -31.94 -25.13
CA LEU A 21 -10.27 -32.15 -23.90
C LEU A 21 -9.96 -30.83 -23.17
N GLU A 22 -9.55 -29.79 -23.90
CA GLU A 22 -9.35 -28.46 -23.30
C GLU A 22 -10.67 -27.85 -22.81
N PHE A 23 -11.77 -27.99 -23.57
CA PHE A 23 -13.10 -27.54 -23.12
C PHE A 23 -13.52 -28.24 -21.82
N SER A 24 -13.28 -29.54 -21.69
CA SER A 24 -13.64 -30.34 -20.51
C SER A 24 -12.94 -29.89 -19.22
N LYS A 25 -11.84 -29.14 -19.32
CA LYS A 25 -11.13 -28.58 -18.15
C LYS A 25 -11.88 -27.39 -17.52
N TYR A 26 -12.60 -26.61 -18.33
CA TYR A 26 -13.27 -25.38 -17.91
C TYR A 26 -14.81 -25.51 -17.87
N MET A 27 -15.35 -26.40 -18.70
CA MET A 27 -16.77 -26.71 -18.79
C MET A 27 -16.96 -28.22 -18.62
N PRO A 28 -17.41 -28.69 -17.43
CA PRO A 28 -17.62 -30.10 -17.17
C PRO A 28 -18.65 -30.72 -18.11
N GLU A 29 -18.39 -31.94 -18.59
CA GLU A 29 -19.35 -32.69 -19.41
C GLU A 29 -20.48 -33.29 -18.55
N ARG A 30 -21.74 -33.25 -19.04
CA ARG A 30 -22.88 -33.91 -18.36
C ARG A 30 -22.95 -35.40 -18.70
N ARG A 31 -22.50 -35.78 -19.90
CA ARG A 31 -22.31 -37.15 -20.37
C ARG A 31 -21.00 -37.21 -21.14
N GLU A 32 -20.32 -38.34 -21.00
CA GLU A 32 -19.06 -38.59 -21.69
C GLU A 32 -19.23 -38.42 -23.21
N GLY A 33 -18.50 -37.48 -23.79
CA GLY A 33 -18.59 -37.12 -25.20
C GLY A 33 -19.44 -35.88 -25.51
N ASP A 34 -20.01 -35.20 -24.50
CA ASP A 34 -20.78 -33.96 -24.71
C ASP A 34 -19.91 -32.80 -25.23
N ALA A 35 -18.66 -32.63 -24.78
CA ALA A 35 -17.78 -31.60 -25.32
C ALA A 35 -17.34 -31.95 -26.75
N ILE A 36 -17.21 -33.25 -27.05
CA ILE A 36 -16.97 -33.72 -28.43
C ILE A 36 -18.18 -33.36 -29.31
N ALA A 37 -19.40 -33.68 -28.88
CA ALA A 37 -20.62 -33.37 -29.62
C ALA A 37 -20.85 -31.85 -29.79
N MET A 38 -20.52 -31.05 -28.77
CA MET A 38 -20.58 -29.60 -28.82
C MET A 38 -19.58 -29.02 -29.83
N VAL A 39 -18.33 -29.46 -29.78
CA VAL A 39 -17.28 -29.04 -30.73
C VAL A 39 -17.63 -29.51 -32.15
N GLU A 40 -18.21 -30.69 -32.32
CA GLU A 40 -18.73 -31.17 -33.60
C GLU A 40 -19.90 -30.33 -34.12
N ALA A 41 -20.84 -29.94 -33.26
CA ALA A 41 -21.96 -29.06 -33.63
C ALA A 41 -21.49 -27.64 -34.00
N LEU A 42 -20.47 -27.11 -33.32
CA LEU A 42 -19.86 -25.82 -33.66
C LEU A 42 -19.06 -25.88 -34.97
N ALA A 43 -18.38 -26.99 -35.25
CA ALA A 43 -17.53 -27.15 -36.43
C ALA A 43 -18.27 -27.64 -37.69
N ARG A 44 -19.32 -28.46 -37.52
CA ARG A 44 -20.01 -29.19 -38.60
C ARG A 44 -21.53 -29.13 -38.55
N GLY A 45 -22.13 -28.53 -37.51
CA GLY A 45 -23.58 -28.35 -37.41
C GLY A 45 -24.13 -27.38 -38.44
N ASP A 46 -25.44 -27.37 -38.62
CA ASP A 46 -26.09 -26.33 -39.42
C ASP A 46 -25.98 -24.96 -38.72
N LYS A 47 -26.25 -23.88 -39.47
CA LYS A 47 -26.11 -22.51 -38.94
C LYS A 47 -26.95 -22.26 -37.68
N ALA A 48 -28.07 -22.96 -37.51
CA ALA A 48 -28.95 -22.81 -36.37
C ALA A 48 -28.38 -23.53 -35.13
N ALA A 49 -27.92 -24.76 -35.28
CA ALA A 49 -27.30 -25.55 -34.22
C ALA A 49 -26.00 -24.91 -33.73
N ALA A 50 -25.13 -24.45 -34.63
CA ALA A 50 -23.90 -23.76 -34.25
C ALA A 50 -24.19 -22.49 -33.43
N LYS A 51 -25.17 -21.68 -33.87
CA LYS A 51 -25.57 -20.44 -33.19
C LYS A 51 -26.22 -20.72 -31.82
N GLN A 52 -26.97 -21.81 -31.68
CA GLN A 52 -27.50 -22.24 -30.40
C GLN A 52 -26.39 -22.63 -29.41
N GLN A 53 -25.34 -23.31 -29.89
CA GLN A 53 -24.17 -23.65 -29.06
C GLN A 53 -23.36 -22.40 -28.67
N GLU A 54 -23.22 -21.41 -29.56
CA GLU A 54 -22.57 -20.13 -29.23
C GLU A 54 -23.30 -19.36 -28.12
N ILE A 55 -24.65 -19.31 -28.17
CA ILE A 55 -25.46 -18.70 -27.11
C ILE A 55 -25.27 -19.45 -25.80
N GLN A 56 -25.29 -20.79 -25.81
CA GLN A 56 -25.09 -21.61 -24.61
C GLN A 56 -23.72 -21.39 -23.97
N LEU A 57 -22.66 -21.28 -24.79
CA LEU A 57 -21.32 -20.96 -24.30
C LEU A 57 -21.25 -19.57 -23.67
N PHE A 58 -21.83 -18.57 -24.32
CA PHE A 58 -21.84 -17.20 -23.78
C PHE A 58 -22.60 -17.12 -22.45
N LEU A 59 -23.78 -17.76 -22.38
CA LEU A 59 -24.55 -17.86 -21.13
C LEU A 59 -23.75 -18.54 -20.02
N TYR A 60 -23.07 -19.65 -20.33
CA TYR A 60 -22.24 -20.38 -19.36
C TYR A 60 -21.08 -19.53 -18.84
N GLN A 61 -20.33 -18.88 -19.73
CA GLN A 61 -19.18 -18.08 -19.37
C GLN A 61 -19.56 -16.87 -18.52
N LEU A 62 -20.65 -16.19 -18.86
CA LEU A 62 -21.10 -15.01 -18.12
C LEU A 62 -21.72 -15.39 -16.77
N SER A 63 -22.48 -16.48 -16.69
CA SER A 63 -23.13 -16.91 -15.44
C SER A 63 -22.16 -17.48 -14.38
N ASN A 64 -21.00 -17.99 -14.80
CA ASN A 64 -19.94 -18.51 -13.92
C ASN A 64 -18.76 -17.53 -13.71
N ASN A 65 -18.87 -16.28 -14.18
CA ASN A 65 -17.80 -15.27 -14.13
C ASN A 65 -16.47 -15.79 -14.68
N LEU A 66 -16.51 -16.41 -15.86
CA LEU A 66 -15.34 -16.98 -16.55
C LEU A 66 -14.74 -16.04 -17.60
N ILE A 67 -15.34 -14.86 -17.80
CA ILE A 67 -14.80 -13.82 -18.69
C ILE A 67 -13.91 -12.92 -17.84
N THR A 68 -12.59 -13.08 -17.99
CA THR A 68 -11.57 -12.26 -17.35
C THR A 68 -10.93 -11.30 -18.34
N ASP A 69 -10.21 -10.32 -17.79
CA ASP A 69 -9.42 -9.32 -18.52
C ASP A 69 -8.13 -9.90 -19.12
N ASP A 70 -7.76 -11.12 -18.74
CA ASP A 70 -6.51 -11.74 -19.18
C ASP A 70 -6.60 -12.21 -20.65
N ASP A 71 -5.85 -11.54 -21.54
CA ASP A 71 -5.05 -12.13 -22.64
C ASP A 71 -4.76 -11.16 -23.80
N ASP A 72 -5.27 -9.93 -23.81
CA ASP A 72 -5.00 -8.99 -24.91
C ASP A 72 -4.09 -7.84 -24.46
N GLU A 73 -2.81 -7.93 -24.81
CA GLU A 73 -1.70 -6.99 -24.55
C GLU A 73 -1.93 -5.55 -25.10
N PHE A 74 -3.10 -5.25 -25.67
CA PHE A 74 -3.47 -3.95 -26.27
C PHE A 74 -4.98 -3.69 -26.30
N ILE A 75 -5.75 -4.14 -25.31
CA ILE A 75 -7.13 -3.65 -25.11
C ILE A 75 -7.13 -2.74 -23.88
N ASP A 76 -7.75 -1.58 -24.05
CA ASP A 76 -7.96 -0.53 -23.05
C ASP A 76 -8.50 -1.05 -21.70
N ASP A 77 -8.49 -0.19 -20.67
CA ASP A 77 -9.00 -0.44 -19.30
C ASP A 77 -10.49 -0.86 -19.21
N HIS A 78 -11.12 -1.21 -20.34
CA HIS A 78 -12.53 -1.54 -20.57
C HIS A 78 -12.72 -3.03 -20.96
N GLY A 79 -11.68 -3.86 -20.76
CA GLY A 79 -11.51 -5.20 -21.34
C GLY A 79 -12.73 -6.12 -21.19
N LYS A 80 -13.14 -6.44 -19.95
CA LYS A 80 -14.25 -7.37 -19.66
C LYS A 80 -15.59 -6.88 -20.21
N ASP A 81 -16.03 -5.67 -19.89
CA ASP A 81 -17.37 -5.19 -20.25
C ASP A 81 -17.51 -4.95 -21.76
N THR A 82 -16.47 -4.40 -22.39
CA THR A 82 -16.42 -4.25 -23.84
C THR A 82 -16.39 -5.61 -24.53
N LYS A 83 -15.68 -6.60 -23.98
CA LYS A 83 -15.66 -7.98 -24.48
C LYS A 83 -17.03 -8.64 -24.33
N ILE A 84 -17.72 -8.46 -23.22
CA ILE A 84 -19.10 -8.93 -23.01
C ILE A 84 -20.02 -8.31 -24.05
N MET A 85 -19.96 -6.99 -24.23
CA MET A 85 -20.81 -6.27 -25.19
C MET A 85 -20.50 -6.65 -26.64
N ARG A 86 -19.23 -6.85 -26.98
CA ARG A 86 -18.80 -7.36 -28.30
C ARG A 86 -19.34 -8.77 -28.53
N MET A 87 -19.17 -9.69 -27.57
CA MET A 87 -19.68 -11.06 -27.66
C MET A 87 -21.21 -11.06 -27.81
N PHE A 88 -21.92 -10.21 -27.07
CA PHE A 88 -23.38 -10.06 -27.19
C PHE A 88 -23.79 -9.56 -28.58
N ARG A 89 -23.07 -8.58 -29.15
CA ARG A 89 -23.31 -8.06 -30.50
C ARG A 89 -22.96 -9.09 -31.58
N ASP A 90 -21.91 -9.88 -31.41
CA ASP A 90 -21.46 -10.90 -32.36
C ASP A 90 -22.49 -12.03 -32.52
N ILE A 91 -23.24 -12.37 -31.46
CA ILE A 91 -24.38 -13.29 -31.53
C ILE A 91 -25.44 -12.77 -32.51
N ASN A 92 -25.55 -11.45 -32.73
CA ASN A 92 -26.33 -10.81 -33.79
C ASN A 92 -27.76 -11.36 -33.89
N LEU A 93 -28.53 -11.20 -32.81
CA LEU A 93 -29.96 -11.51 -32.76
C LEU A 93 -30.78 -10.21 -32.63
N PRO A 94 -32.00 -10.14 -33.19
CA PRO A 94 -32.86 -8.97 -33.04
C PRO A 94 -33.20 -8.70 -31.57
N MET A 95 -33.23 -7.43 -31.16
CA MET A 95 -33.52 -7.03 -29.77
C MET A 95 -34.86 -7.61 -29.24
N ARG A 96 -35.86 -7.78 -30.12
CA ARG A 96 -37.12 -8.45 -29.78
C ARG A 96 -36.93 -9.89 -29.28
N VAL A 97 -36.02 -10.64 -29.93
CA VAL A 97 -35.70 -12.02 -29.54
C VAL A 97 -34.97 -12.01 -28.20
N TRP A 98 -34.04 -11.08 -28.00
CA TRP A 98 -33.38 -10.91 -26.70
C TRP A 98 -34.34 -10.59 -25.56
N LYS A 99 -35.29 -9.66 -25.75
CA LYS A 99 -36.34 -9.37 -24.77
C LYS A 99 -37.16 -10.63 -24.41
N GLU A 100 -37.56 -11.41 -25.41
CA GLU A 100 -38.27 -12.69 -25.18
C GLU A 100 -37.41 -13.71 -24.41
N HIS A 101 -36.10 -13.72 -24.65
CA HIS A 101 -35.16 -14.56 -23.89
C HIS A 101 -34.97 -14.06 -22.46
N PHE A 102 -34.72 -12.77 -22.24
CA PHE A 102 -34.53 -12.17 -20.91
C PHE A 102 -35.72 -12.46 -19.99
N VAL A 103 -36.95 -12.26 -20.49
CA VAL A 103 -38.18 -12.54 -19.73
C VAL A 103 -38.31 -14.02 -19.35
N LYS A 104 -37.78 -14.94 -20.15
CA LYS A 104 -37.78 -16.38 -19.84
C LYS A 104 -36.67 -16.74 -18.86
N THR A 105 -35.46 -16.20 -19.07
CA THR A 105 -34.26 -16.56 -18.31
C THR A 105 -34.21 -15.94 -16.93
N ILE A 106 -34.89 -14.80 -16.69
CA ILE A 106 -34.93 -14.15 -15.36
C ILE A 106 -35.50 -15.04 -14.25
N LYS A 107 -36.26 -16.09 -14.61
CA LYS A 107 -36.85 -17.06 -13.68
C LYS A 107 -35.86 -18.12 -13.22
N GLU A 108 -34.79 -18.37 -13.97
CA GLU A 108 -33.78 -19.39 -13.66
C GLU A 108 -32.57 -18.74 -12.97
N PRO A 109 -31.93 -19.38 -11.96
CA PRO A 109 -30.76 -18.82 -11.29
C PRO A 109 -29.63 -18.44 -12.27
N THR A 110 -29.30 -19.35 -13.19
CA THR A 110 -28.28 -19.13 -14.24
C THR A 110 -28.63 -17.97 -15.16
N GLY A 111 -29.93 -17.80 -15.48
CA GLY A 111 -30.41 -16.73 -16.34
C GLY A 111 -30.48 -15.37 -15.65
N MET A 112 -30.71 -15.32 -14.34
CA MET A 112 -30.63 -14.09 -13.55
C MET A 112 -29.18 -13.58 -13.45
N ALA A 113 -28.20 -14.44 -13.13
CA ALA A 113 -26.78 -14.03 -13.10
C ALA A 113 -26.32 -13.47 -14.45
N PHE A 114 -26.82 -14.06 -15.54
CA PHE A 114 -26.57 -13.56 -16.88
C PHE A 114 -27.14 -12.13 -17.09
N ILE A 115 -28.38 -11.85 -16.69
CA ILE A 115 -29.00 -10.52 -16.83
C ILE A 115 -28.26 -9.47 -15.98
N GLU A 116 -27.89 -9.82 -14.75
CA GLU A 116 -27.18 -8.91 -13.84
C GLU A 116 -25.82 -8.51 -14.41
N ASN A 117 -25.03 -9.47 -14.87
CA ASN A 117 -23.71 -9.22 -15.46
C ASN A 117 -23.80 -8.48 -16.80
N LEU A 118 -24.89 -8.66 -17.55
CA LEU A 118 -25.12 -7.93 -18.80
C LEU A 118 -25.56 -6.49 -18.56
N LEU A 119 -26.36 -6.23 -17.52
CA LEU A 119 -26.76 -4.87 -17.12
C LEU A 119 -25.55 -4.05 -16.65
N GLU A 120 -24.66 -4.65 -15.85
CA GLU A 120 -23.38 -4.04 -15.46
C GLU A 120 -22.60 -3.57 -16.69
N ALA A 121 -22.34 -4.48 -17.65
CA ALA A 121 -21.64 -4.14 -18.87
C ALA A 121 -22.38 -3.07 -19.72
N ALA A 122 -23.71 -3.06 -19.72
CA ALA A 122 -24.52 -2.08 -20.45
C ALA A 122 -24.42 -0.67 -19.86
N VAL A 123 -24.47 -0.54 -18.53
CA VAL A 123 -24.30 0.75 -17.83
C VAL A 123 -22.89 1.28 -18.05
N ASN A 124 -21.89 0.41 -17.91
CA ASN A 124 -20.47 0.73 -18.06
C ASN A 124 -20.08 1.13 -19.50
N THR A 125 -20.78 0.62 -20.51
CA THR A 125 -20.58 1.00 -21.91
C THR A 125 -21.59 2.06 -22.41
N GLU A 126 -22.34 2.67 -21.48
CA GLU A 126 -23.34 3.71 -21.73
C GLU A 126 -24.41 3.34 -22.78
N SER A 127 -24.77 2.05 -22.86
CA SER A 127 -25.73 1.56 -23.84
C SER A 127 -27.17 1.79 -23.38
N VAL A 128 -27.71 2.98 -23.68
CA VAL A 128 -29.09 3.38 -23.30
C VAL A 128 -30.15 2.38 -23.78
N ASP A 129 -30.09 1.95 -25.06
CA ASP A 129 -31.08 1.03 -25.64
C ASP A 129 -31.11 -0.34 -24.93
N LEU A 130 -29.94 -0.86 -24.53
CA LEU A 130 -29.86 -2.14 -23.84
C LEU A 130 -30.28 -2.00 -22.37
N CYS A 131 -29.90 -0.90 -21.71
CA CYS A 131 -30.40 -0.58 -20.38
C CYS A 131 -31.94 -0.52 -20.37
N GLU A 132 -32.55 0.18 -21.33
CA GLU A 132 -34.01 0.24 -21.46
C GLU A 132 -34.61 -1.16 -21.66
N ALA A 133 -34.04 -1.97 -22.57
CA ALA A 133 -34.53 -3.33 -22.82
C ALA A 133 -34.44 -4.26 -21.60
N LEU A 134 -33.37 -4.14 -20.81
CA LEU A 134 -33.17 -4.94 -19.59
C LEU A 134 -34.12 -4.50 -18.47
N LEU A 135 -34.28 -3.18 -18.26
CA LEU A 135 -35.20 -2.62 -17.27
C LEU A 135 -36.66 -2.97 -17.61
N GLU A 136 -37.07 -2.87 -18.88
CA GLU A 136 -38.40 -3.32 -19.35
C GLU A 136 -38.64 -4.82 -19.09
N SER A 137 -37.57 -5.62 -19.10
CA SER A 137 -37.63 -7.06 -18.83
C SER A 137 -37.68 -7.40 -17.34
N GLY A 138 -37.64 -6.40 -16.46
CA GLY A 138 -37.71 -6.55 -15.01
C GLY A 138 -36.35 -6.58 -14.30
N ALA A 139 -35.28 -6.08 -14.93
CA ALA A 139 -34.03 -5.85 -14.23
C ALA A 139 -34.19 -4.77 -13.16
N ASP A 140 -33.51 -4.94 -12.03
CA ASP A 140 -33.56 -4.02 -10.89
C ASP A 140 -32.78 -2.71 -11.20
N PRO A 141 -33.43 -1.53 -11.25
CA PRO A 141 -32.77 -0.25 -11.53
C PRO A 141 -31.83 0.21 -10.41
N ASP A 142 -31.99 -0.33 -9.21
CA ASP A 142 -31.18 0.00 -8.04
C ASP A 142 -30.04 -1.02 -7.82
N LYS A 143 -29.87 -2.01 -8.72
CA LYS A 143 -28.78 -2.98 -8.65
C LYS A 143 -27.43 -2.28 -8.64
N ILE A 144 -26.63 -2.56 -7.60
CA ILE A 144 -25.25 -2.09 -7.52
C ILE A 144 -24.43 -2.82 -8.59
N VAL A 145 -23.76 -2.05 -9.44
CA VAL A 145 -22.89 -2.55 -10.51
C VAL A 145 -21.44 -2.22 -10.18
N ASP A 146 -20.52 -3.08 -10.59
CA ASP A 146 -19.10 -2.74 -10.54
C ASP A 146 -18.80 -1.76 -11.66
N SER A 147 -18.37 -0.54 -11.33
CA SER A 147 -18.08 0.48 -12.33
C SER A 147 -16.57 0.56 -12.53
N PHE A 148 -16.10 0.01 -13.65
CA PHE A 148 -14.69 0.14 -14.04
C PHE A 148 -14.30 1.61 -14.20
N MET A 149 -15.24 2.45 -14.67
CA MET A 149 -15.05 3.90 -14.81
C MET A 149 -14.65 4.48 -13.47
N THR A 150 -15.34 4.14 -12.38
CA THR A 150 -15.07 4.70 -11.04
C THR A 150 -14.08 3.87 -10.20
N GLY A 151 -13.79 2.64 -10.60
CA GLY A 151 -13.09 1.66 -9.78
C GLY A 151 -13.86 1.30 -8.50
N ARG A 152 -15.17 1.53 -8.48
CA ARG A 152 -16.05 1.40 -7.32
C ARG A 152 -17.35 0.71 -7.70
N ARG A 153 -17.98 0.09 -6.70
CA ARG A 153 -19.31 -0.49 -6.83
C ARG A 153 -20.35 0.58 -6.52
N GLU A 154 -21.05 1.06 -7.55
CA GLU A 154 -21.97 2.19 -7.46
C GLU A 154 -23.36 1.86 -8.04
N ARG A 155 -24.36 2.68 -7.69
CA ARG A 155 -25.70 2.62 -8.28
C ARG A 155 -25.70 3.37 -9.62
N PRO A 156 -26.50 2.93 -10.60
CA PRO A 156 -26.53 3.55 -11.93
C PRO A 156 -26.81 5.06 -11.91
N VAL A 157 -27.66 5.55 -11.00
CA VAL A 157 -27.95 6.99 -10.85
C VAL A 157 -26.76 7.80 -10.33
N GLN A 158 -25.86 7.20 -9.53
CA GLN A 158 -24.62 7.85 -9.07
C GLN A 158 -23.57 7.87 -10.19
N ILE A 159 -23.47 6.77 -10.96
CA ILE A 159 -22.56 6.65 -12.11
C ILE A 159 -22.93 7.66 -13.20
N ALA A 160 -24.22 7.83 -13.48
CA ALA A 160 -24.70 8.80 -14.47
C ALA A 160 -24.25 10.24 -14.16
N MET A 161 -24.02 10.57 -12.88
CA MET A 161 -23.59 11.88 -12.40
C MET A 161 -22.07 11.98 -12.13
N ASP A 162 -21.28 10.97 -12.50
CA ASP A 162 -19.81 10.99 -12.39
C ASP A 162 -19.17 11.95 -13.42
N CYS A 163 -18.00 12.50 -13.11
CA CYS A 163 -17.32 13.50 -13.95
C CYS A 163 -16.90 13.00 -15.33
N ARG A 164 -16.68 11.69 -15.49
CA ARG A 164 -16.23 11.10 -16.77
C ARG A 164 -17.37 10.72 -17.70
N VAL A 165 -18.61 10.66 -17.18
CA VAL A 165 -19.78 10.13 -17.88
C VAL A 165 -20.81 11.24 -18.13
N LEU A 166 -21.22 11.93 -17.05
CA LEU A 166 -22.27 12.96 -17.02
C LEU A 166 -23.39 12.73 -18.05
N ASN A 167 -24.13 11.63 -17.90
CA ASN A 167 -25.11 11.20 -18.87
C ASN A 167 -26.54 11.47 -18.38
N LEU A 168 -27.09 12.61 -18.80
CA LEU A 168 -28.44 13.04 -18.45
C LEU A 168 -29.53 12.10 -18.97
N ASP A 169 -29.28 11.37 -20.05
CA ASP A 169 -30.27 10.49 -20.66
C ASP A 169 -30.38 9.16 -19.91
N ILE A 170 -29.25 8.61 -19.46
CA ILE A 170 -29.24 7.51 -18.49
C ILE A 170 -29.92 7.94 -17.19
N LEU A 171 -29.60 9.13 -16.65
CA LEU A 171 -30.26 9.62 -15.43
C LEU A 171 -31.79 9.66 -15.59
N LYS A 172 -32.29 10.28 -16.67
CA LYS A 172 -33.74 10.34 -16.95
C LYS A 172 -34.35 8.95 -17.08
N LEU A 173 -33.66 8.01 -17.72
CA LEU A 173 -34.12 6.64 -17.90
C LEU A 173 -34.31 5.95 -16.54
N PHE A 174 -33.29 5.95 -15.69
CA PHE A 174 -33.35 5.29 -14.39
C PHE A 174 -34.38 5.94 -13.45
N VAL A 175 -34.48 7.28 -13.42
CA VAL A 175 -35.52 7.99 -12.66
C VAL A 175 -36.93 7.61 -13.15
N ARG A 176 -37.13 7.48 -14.48
CA ARG A 176 -38.42 7.06 -15.07
C ARG A 176 -38.82 5.65 -14.63
N PHE A 177 -37.86 4.74 -14.46
CA PHE A 177 -38.10 3.37 -14.00
C PHE A 177 -38.12 3.23 -12.47
N GLY A 178 -38.11 4.35 -11.73
CA GLY A 178 -38.32 4.37 -10.28
C GLY A 178 -37.07 4.19 -9.43
N ALA A 179 -35.87 4.44 -9.98
CA ALA A 179 -34.63 4.45 -9.20
C ALA A 179 -34.71 5.51 -8.09
N ASP A 180 -34.30 5.14 -6.87
CA ASP A 180 -34.29 6.07 -5.74
C ASP A 180 -33.04 6.96 -5.78
N VAL A 181 -33.26 8.25 -6.08
CA VAL A 181 -32.21 9.28 -6.22
C VAL A 181 -31.49 9.62 -4.92
N ASN A 182 -32.02 9.20 -3.76
CA ASN A 182 -31.42 9.44 -2.45
C ASN A 182 -30.56 8.27 -1.96
N LEU A 183 -30.64 7.10 -2.61
CA LEU A 183 -29.82 5.95 -2.21
C LEU A 183 -28.35 6.18 -2.54
N THR A 184 -27.50 5.79 -1.59
CA THR A 184 -26.05 5.76 -1.74
C THR A 184 -25.56 4.33 -1.90
N SER A 185 -24.33 4.15 -2.38
CA SER A 185 -23.71 2.83 -2.54
C SER A 185 -22.74 2.50 -1.40
N PRO A 186 -22.53 1.22 -1.08
CA PRO A 186 -21.52 0.82 -0.10
C PRO A 186 -20.13 1.33 -0.51
N GLY A 187 -19.53 2.19 0.32
CA GLY A 187 -18.22 2.81 0.03
C GLY A 187 -18.29 4.12 -0.78
N GLU A 188 -19.46 4.54 -1.25
CA GLU A 188 -19.68 5.83 -1.91
C GLU A 188 -20.85 6.58 -1.25
N PRO A 189 -20.58 7.46 -0.27
CA PRO A 189 -21.62 8.20 0.44
C PRO A 189 -22.17 9.40 -0.34
N MET A 190 -21.61 9.77 -1.49
CA MET A 190 -22.10 10.89 -2.28
C MET A 190 -23.37 10.53 -3.05
N ALA A 191 -24.50 11.13 -2.69
CA ALA A 191 -25.73 10.99 -3.47
C ALA A 191 -25.60 11.70 -4.83
N ALA A 192 -26.47 11.34 -5.76
CA ALA A 192 -26.48 11.90 -7.12
C ALA A 192 -26.57 13.45 -7.12
N LEU A 193 -27.31 14.03 -6.17
CA LEU A 193 -27.46 15.49 -6.03
C LEU A 193 -26.15 16.19 -5.64
N HIS A 194 -25.35 15.59 -4.76
CA HIS A 194 -24.05 16.16 -4.37
C HIS A 194 -23.07 16.14 -5.53
N LYS A 195 -23.00 15.02 -6.28
CA LYS A 195 -22.19 14.91 -7.51
C LYS A 195 -22.62 15.98 -8.54
N ALA A 196 -23.93 16.16 -8.75
CA ALA A 196 -24.46 17.19 -9.65
C ALA A 196 -24.13 18.64 -9.22
N ALA A 197 -24.23 18.93 -7.92
CA ALA A 197 -23.94 20.27 -7.37
C ALA A 197 -22.45 20.62 -7.42
N GLU A 198 -21.56 19.66 -7.19
CA GLU A 198 -20.11 19.84 -7.34
C GLU A 198 -19.75 20.24 -8.78
N LYS A 199 -20.36 19.58 -9.78
CA LYS A 199 -20.10 19.85 -11.20
C LYS A 199 -20.90 21.03 -11.78
N SER A 200 -21.65 21.75 -10.93
CA SER A 200 -22.39 22.98 -11.28
C SER A 200 -23.34 22.84 -12.49
N THR A 201 -23.97 21.67 -12.68
CA THR A 201 -24.96 21.46 -13.74
C THR A 201 -26.36 21.81 -13.23
N VAL A 202 -26.79 23.05 -13.50
CA VAL A 202 -28.09 23.57 -13.05
C VAL A 202 -29.24 22.66 -13.51
N GLU A 203 -29.16 22.07 -14.70
CA GLU A 203 -30.16 21.17 -15.27
C GLU A 203 -30.26 19.86 -14.49
N ALA A 204 -29.13 19.22 -14.14
CA ALA A 204 -29.14 17.98 -13.37
C ALA A 204 -29.61 18.21 -11.94
N VAL A 205 -29.15 19.30 -11.31
CA VAL A 205 -29.60 19.71 -9.97
C VAL A 205 -31.11 19.94 -9.96
N LYS A 206 -31.66 20.64 -10.95
CA LYS A 206 -33.12 20.82 -11.07
C LYS A 206 -33.86 19.50 -11.23
N LEU A 207 -33.41 18.62 -12.13
CA LEU A 207 -34.04 17.32 -12.36
C LEU A 207 -34.07 16.46 -11.09
N LEU A 208 -32.97 16.42 -10.34
CA LEU A 208 -32.87 15.66 -9.09
C LEU A 208 -33.74 16.26 -7.98
N VAL A 209 -33.75 17.59 -7.84
CA VAL A 209 -34.61 18.28 -6.85
C VAL A 209 -36.09 18.06 -7.18
N GLU A 210 -36.48 18.13 -8.46
CA GLU A 210 -37.84 17.83 -8.92
C GLU A 210 -38.21 16.36 -8.73
N ALA A 211 -37.25 15.45 -8.83
CA ALA A 211 -37.42 14.02 -8.52
C ALA A 211 -37.46 13.70 -7.01
N GLY A 212 -37.36 14.71 -6.13
CA GLY A 212 -37.47 14.54 -4.67
C GLY A 212 -36.13 14.30 -3.97
N ALA A 213 -35.01 14.72 -4.55
CA ALA A 213 -33.72 14.65 -3.88
C ALA A 213 -33.68 15.55 -2.62
N ASN A 214 -33.12 15.01 -1.54
CA ASN A 214 -33.01 15.71 -0.27
C ASN A 214 -31.88 16.75 -0.29
N ILE A 215 -32.23 18.04 -0.42
CA ILE A 215 -31.27 19.16 -0.41
C ILE A 215 -30.51 19.35 0.92
N ARG A 216 -31.03 18.76 2.02
CA ARG A 216 -30.42 18.76 3.35
C ARG A 216 -29.67 17.46 3.65
N ALA A 217 -29.52 16.59 2.65
CA ALA A 217 -28.73 15.38 2.80
C ALA A 217 -27.27 15.75 3.11
N HIS A 218 -26.75 15.12 4.15
CA HIS A 218 -25.36 15.27 4.56
C HIS A 218 -24.57 14.03 4.19
N MET A 219 -23.37 14.25 3.70
CA MET A 219 -22.42 13.17 3.46
C MET A 219 -21.49 13.05 4.67
N ALA A 220 -21.45 11.87 5.28
CA ALA A 220 -20.43 11.51 6.25
C ALA A 220 -19.27 10.83 5.51
N HIS A 221 -18.28 11.61 5.06
CA HIS A 221 -17.06 11.06 4.46
C HIS A 221 -15.80 11.61 5.17
N GLY A 222 -15.14 10.77 5.97
CA GLY A 222 -13.84 11.09 6.58
C GLY A 222 -13.79 12.48 7.24
N LYS A 223 -12.73 13.25 6.98
CA LYS A 223 -12.46 14.57 7.59
C LYS A 223 -13.29 15.75 7.03
N ALA A 224 -14.17 15.57 6.04
CA ALA A 224 -14.96 16.66 5.47
C ALA A 224 -16.47 16.37 5.48
N TRP A 225 -17.23 17.25 6.13
CA TRP A 225 -18.69 17.24 6.15
C TRP A 225 -19.20 18.02 4.94
N GLY A 226 -19.90 17.37 4.01
CA GLY A 226 -20.33 17.97 2.74
C GLY A 226 -21.84 18.09 2.61
N SER A 227 -22.34 19.33 2.49
CA SER A 227 -23.68 19.67 2.02
C SER A 227 -23.68 20.03 0.53
N VAL A 228 -24.87 20.10 -0.07
CA VAL A 228 -25.03 20.52 -1.47
C VAL A 228 -24.45 21.94 -1.71
N LEU A 229 -24.62 22.87 -0.76
CA LEU A 229 -24.07 24.23 -0.85
C LEU A 229 -22.53 24.25 -0.80
N THR A 230 -21.93 23.42 0.05
CA THR A 230 -20.46 23.32 0.14
C THR A 230 -19.86 22.66 -1.09
N CYS A 231 -20.55 21.67 -1.68
CA CYS A 231 -20.13 21.06 -2.96
C CYS A 231 -20.16 22.09 -4.09
N ALA A 232 -21.23 22.89 -4.18
CA ALA A 232 -21.32 23.96 -5.17
C ALA A 232 -20.27 25.06 -4.94
N ALA A 233 -20.05 25.49 -3.69
CA ALA A 233 -19.08 26.55 -3.37
C ALA A 233 -17.61 26.14 -3.59
N GLY A 234 -17.29 24.85 -3.46
CA GLY A 234 -15.93 24.32 -3.52
C GLY A 234 -15.52 23.68 -4.85
N GLY A 235 -16.39 23.71 -5.87
CA GLY A 235 -16.40 22.86 -7.09
C GLY A 235 -15.14 22.73 -7.94
N GLU A 236 -14.01 23.34 -7.55
CA GLU A 236 -12.72 23.27 -8.24
C GLU A 236 -11.62 22.58 -7.41
N SER A 237 -11.75 22.48 -6.07
CA SER A 237 -10.66 21.96 -5.21
C SER A 237 -10.53 20.43 -5.20
N TRP A 238 -11.56 19.69 -5.62
CA TRP A 238 -11.55 18.21 -5.67
C TRP A 238 -11.47 17.65 -7.09
N ALA A 239 -11.54 18.50 -8.12
CA ALA A 239 -11.55 18.12 -9.53
C ALA A 239 -10.16 17.96 -10.18
N SER A 240 -9.07 17.95 -9.37
CA SER A 240 -7.66 17.91 -9.81
C SER A 240 -7.21 16.61 -10.51
N SER A 241 -8.12 15.87 -11.16
CA SER A 241 -7.77 14.68 -11.95
C SER A 241 -8.50 14.59 -13.30
N CYS A 242 -9.05 15.70 -13.81
CA CYS A 242 -9.70 15.73 -15.12
C CYS A 242 -9.04 16.79 -16.00
N ASP A 243 -8.18 16.35 -16.93
CA ASP A 243 -7.47 17.15 -17.93
C ASP A 243 -8.42 17.59 -19.07
N ASP A 244 -9.45 18.41 -18.78
CA ASP A 244 -10.33 18.97 -19.80
C ASP A 244 -10.36 20.51 -19.75
N ASP A 245 -9.49 21.13 -20.56
CA ASP A 245 -9.27 22.57 -20.69
C ASP A 245 -10.52 23.37 -21.13
N GLU A 246 -11.53 22.73 -21.73
CA GLU A 246 -12.74 23.42 -22.24
C GLU A 246 -13.80 23.74 -21.16
N LEU A 247 -13.80 23.04 -20.02
CA LEU A 247 -14.77 23.26 -18.93
C LEU A 247 -14.35 24.35 -17.94
N GLU A 248 -13.05 24.65 -17.83
CA GLU A 248 -12.51 25.63 -16.88
C GLU A 248 -13.01 27.06 -17.13
N ALA A 249 -13.12 27.50 -18.40
CA ALA A 249 -13.46 28.88 -18.74
C ALA A 249 -14.93 29.28 -18.45
N ALA A 250 -15.83 28.30 -18.31
CA ALA A 250 -17.27 28.52 -18.06
C ALA A 250 -17.68 28.24 -16.59
N SER A 251 -16.76 27.73 -15.76
CA SER A 251 -17.02 27.25 -14.40
C SER A 251 -17.55 28.34 -13.44
N PRO A 252 -16.96 29.56 -13.33
CA PRO A 252 -17.38 30.53 -12.31
C PRO A 252 -18.82 31.01 -12.46
N LEU A 253 -19.28 31.18 -13.71
CA LEU A 253 -20.65 31.59 -14.03
C LEU A 253 -21.67 30.48 -13.69
N ARG A 254 -21.31 29.21 -13.88
CA ARG A 254 -22.18 28.06 -13.57
C ARG A 254 -22.34 27.82 -12.07
N THR A 255 -21.26 27.98 -11.30
CA THR A 255 -21.31 27.92 -9.84
C THR A 255 -22.25 29.00 -9.29
N PHE A 256 -22.09 30.22 -9.80
CA PHE A 256 -22.90 31.36 -9.39
C PHE A 256 -24.39 31.17 -9.71
N THR A 257 -24.73 30.62 -10.88
CA THR A 257 -26.13 30.32 -11.23
C THR A 257 -26.72 29.18 -10.41
N THR A 258 -25.94 28.14 -10.12
CA THR A 258 -26.36 27.01 -9.28
C THR A 258 -26.65 27.47 -7.85
N LEU A 259 -25.76 28.26 -7.24
CA LEU A 259 -25.97 28.81 -5.89
C LEU A 259 -27.13 29.81 -5.84
N LYS A 260 -27.36 30.60 -6.90
CA LYS A 260 -28.55 31.45 -7.00
C LYS A 260 -29.86 30.67 -7.03
N TYR A 261 -29.87 29.44 -7.55
CA TYR A 261 -31.03 28.56 -7.50
C TYR A 261 -31.18 27.89 -6.13
N LEU A 262 -30.07 27.42 -5.54
CA LEU A 262 -30.10 26.67 -4.29
C LEU A 262 -30.30 27.53 -3.05
N LEU A 263 -29.58 28.65 -2.89
CA LEU A 263 -29.61 29.47 -1.67
C LEU A 263 -31.01 29.94 -1.25
N PRO A 264 -31.91 30.34 -2.17
CA PRO A 264 -33.30 30.69 -1.81
C PRO A 264 -34.14 29.53 -1.28
N LEU A 265 -33.71 28.27 -1.48
CA LEU A 265 -34.41 27.07 -0.97
C LEU A 265 -34.05 26.76 0.50
N PHE A 266 -33.05 27.44 1.07
CA PHE A 266 -32.61 27.30 2.45
C PHE A 266 -33.18 28.43 3.32
N ASP A 267 -33.66 28.08 4.52
CA ASP A 267 -34.15 29.05 5.49
C ASP A 267 -32.98 29.71 6.25
N ARG A 268 -33.06 31.03 6.50
CA ARG A 268 -31.95 31.77 7.10
C ARG A 268 -31.64 31.36 8.54
N GLU A 269 -32.64 30.97 9.31
CA GLU A 269 -32.47 30.63 10.72
C GLU A 269 -32.31 29.12 10.91
N GLU A 270 -33.18 28.32 10.28
CA GLU A 270 -33.13 26.85 10.41
C GLU A 270 -31.92 26.24 9.68
N ASP A 271 -31.55 26.81 8.53
CA ASP A 271 -30.46 26.30 7.68
C ASP A 271 -29.17 27.15 7.78
N TYR A 272 -29.05 28.04 8.78
CA TYR A 272 -27.86 28.89 9.00
C TYR A 272 -26.54 28.13 8.90
N ARG A 273 -26.47 26.91 9.45
CA ARG A 273 -25.25 26.08 9.46
C ARG A 273 -24.75 25.73 8.05
N TYR A 274 -25.65 25.50 7.10
CA TYR A 274 -25.29 25.17 5.73
C TYR A 274 -24.77 26.40 5.00
N ILE A 275 -25.44 27.54 5.19
CA ILE A 275 -25.06 28.84 4.62
C ILE A 275 -23.67 29.25 5.16
N GLN A 276 -23.46 29.13 6.47
CA GLN A 276 -22.18 29.43 7.12
C GLN A 276 -21.04 28.53 6.60
N SER A 277 -21.31 27.23 6.44
CA SER A 277 -20.31 26.29 5.90
C SER A 277 -19.98 26.61 4.44
N GLY A 278 -20.96 27.06 3.64
CA GLY A 278 -20.76 27.53 2.27
C GLY A 278 -19.84 28.75 2.19
N LEU A 279 -20.00 29.75 3.08
CA LEU A 279 -19.11 30.91 3.16
C LEU A 279 -17.65 30.50 3.42
N ILE A 280 -17.44 29.57 4.36
CA ILE A 280 -16.10 29.12 4.75
C ILE A 280 -15.42 28.37 3.60
N VAL A 281 -16.16 27.52 2.87
CA VAL A 281 -15.62 26.84 1.68
C VAL A 281 -15.32 27.85 0.58
N ALA A 282 -16.17 28.84 0.34
CA ALA A 282 -15.90 29.90 -0.64
C ALA A 282 -14.64 30.72 -0.29
N ALA A 283 -14.44 31.03 0.99
CA ALA A 283 -13.23 31.70 1.49
C ALA A 283 -11.98 30.83 1.29
N SER A 284 -12.07 29.53 1.61
CA SER A 284 -11.01 28.54 1.38
C SER A 284 -10.73 28.30 -0.11
N ALA A 285 -11.69 28.50 -1.00
CA ALA A 285 -11.50 28.35 -2.44
C ALA A 285 -10.98 29.64 -3.10
N GLY A 286 -10.82 30.74 -2.34
CA GLY A 286 -10.42 32.03 -2.89
C GLY A 286 -11.49 32.69 -3.78
N ARG A 287 -12.74 32.22 -3.72
CA ARG A 287 -13.87 32.66 -4.57
C ARG A 287 -14.50 33.94 -4.05
N LYS A 288 -13.82 35.06 -4.30
CA LYS A 288 -14.21 36.42 -3.86
C LYS A 288 -15.59 36.84 -4.37
N ASP A 289 -16.00 36.32 -5.52
CA ASP A 289 -17.29 36.52 -6.16
C ASP A 289 -18.47 35.95 -5.35
N LEU A 290 -18.23 34.89 -4.57
CA LEU A 290 -19.26 34.20 -3.80
C LEU A 290 -19.41 34.75 -2.37
N ILE A 291 -18.39 35.41 -1.83
CA ILE A 291 -18.42 35.96 -0.45
C ILE A 291 -19.63 36.87 -0.22
N PRO A 292 -19.95 37.84 -1.11
CA PRO A 292 -21.12 38.69 -0.91
C PRO A 292 -22.44 37.91 -0.92
N LEU A 293 -22.58 36.88 -1.78
CA LEU A 293 -23.82 36.08 -1.87
C LEU A 293 -24.14 35.37 -0.56
N PHE A 294 -23.13 34.78 0.10
CA PHE A 294 -23.33 34.10 1.37
C PHE A 294 -23.61 35.07 2.52
N LEU A 295 -22.98 36.25 2.53
CA LEU A 295 -23.28 37.31 3.50
C LEU A 295 -24.71 37.83 3.32
N GLU A 296 -25.17 38.04 2.07
CA GLU A 296 -26.56 38.41 1.77
C GLU A 296 -27.58 37.32 2.16
N ALA A 297 -27.16 36.05 2.11
CA ALA A 297 -27.96 34.91 2.58
C ALA A 297 -28.00 34.78 4.11
N GLY A 298 -27.18 35.56 4.86
CA GLY A 298 -27.20 35.61 6.33
C GLY A 298 -26.01 34.97 7.04
N ALA A 299 -24.91 34.65 6.33
CA ALA A 299 -23.68 34.16 6.96
C ALA A 299 -22.96 35.25 7.79
N ASP A 300 -22.17 34.83 8.78
CA ASP A 300 -21.37 35.70 9.65
C ASP A 300 -19.87 35.57 9.33
N ILE A 301 -19.19 36.69 9.12
CA ILE A 301 -17.78 36.76 8.75
C ILE A 301 -16.80 36.32 9.87
N ASN A 302 -17.23 36.33 11.13
CA ASN A 302 -16.42 35.95 12.28
C ASN A 302 -16.84 34.61 12.92
N ALA A 303 -17.98 34.04 12.52
CA ALA A 303 -18.47 32.77 13.04
C ALA A 303 -17.76 31.57 12.41
N ALA A 304 -17.62 30.49 13.19
CA ALA A 304 -17.03 29.24 12.73
C ALA A 304 -18.10 28.22 12.30
N ALA A 305 -17.79 27.39 11.30
CA ALA A 305 -18.60 26.20 10.97
C ALA A 305 -18.33 25.03 11.95
N TYR A 306 -18.97 23.88 11.70
CA TYR A 306 -18.81 22.65 12.49
C TYR A 306 -17.34 22.23 12.71
N GLN A 307 -16.44 22.53 11.76
CA GLN A 307 -15.02 22.20 11.86
C GLN A 307 -14.19 23.23 12.66
N GLY A 308 -14.81 24.32 13.12
CA GLY A 308 -14.17 25.36 13.92
C GLY A 308 -13.38 26.41 13.12
N PHE A 309 -13.39 26.35 11.79
CA PHE A 309 -12.74 27.36 10.96
C PHE A 309 -13.59 28.62 10.81
N THR A 310 -12.99 29.79 10.97
CA THR A 310 -13.56 31.06 10.52
C THR A 310 -13.23 31.30 9.05
N PRO A 311 -13.97 32.15 8.32
CA PRO A 311 -13.64 32.51 6.94
C PRO A 311 -12.20 33.01 6.77
N LEU A 312 -11.72 33.84 7.71
CA LEU A 312 -10.36 34.37 7.70
C LEU A 312 -9.30 33.27 7.91
N LEU A 313 -9.54 32.36 8.85
CA LEU A 313 -8.64 31.23 9.09
C LEU A 313 -8.60 30.30 7.88
N ALA A 314 -9.75 30.00 7.27
CA ALA A 314 -9.85 29.18 6.07
C ALA A 314 -9.08 29.81 4.89
N ALA A 315 -9.24 31.11 4.67
CA ALA A 315 -8.50 31.85 3.65
C ALA A 315 -6.98 31.87 3.92
N ALA A 316 -6.56 32.04 5.18
CA ALA A 316 -5.14 31.99 5.57
C ALA A 316 -4.53 30.58 5.39
N THR A 317 -5.35 29.53 5.37
CA THR A 317 -4.90 28.15 5.14
C THR A 317 -4.94 27.72 3.66
N SER A 318 -5.67 28.44 2.82
CA SER A 318 -5.88 28.07 1.41
C SER A 318 -4.85 28.68 0.47
N SER A 319 -4.31 27.88 -0.47
CA SER A 319 -3.40 28.26 -1.57
C SER A 319 -1.94 28.61 -1.20
N TYR A 320 -1.01 28.18 -2.07
CA TYR A 320 0.44 28.24 -1.87
C TYR A 320 1.19 29.28 -2.72
N ASP A 321 0.48 30.05 -3.54
CA ASP A 321 1.07 30.99 -4.52
C ASP A 321 0.97 32.48 -4.11
N GLY A 322 0.55 32.76 -2.86
CA GLY A 322 0.35 34.13 -2.36
C GLY A 322 -0.97 34.80 -2.79
N SER A 323 -1.80 34.14 -3.61
CA SER A 323 -3.14 34.63 -4.02
C SER A 323 -4.09 34.84 -2.85
N HIS A 324 -3.87 34.11 -1.75
CA HIS A 324 -4.69 34.16 -0.54
C HIS A 324 -4.56 35.48 0.23
N ILE A 325 -3.44 36.22 0.10
CA ILE A 325 -3.25 37.52 0.76
C ILE A 325 -4.36 38.48 0.36
N ALA A 326 -4.78 38.45 -0.90
CA ALA A 326 -5.83 39.33 -1.40
C ALA A 326 -7.24 38.92 -0.94
N MET A 327 -7.47 37.64 -0.61
CA MET A 327 -8.70 37.19 0.06
C MET A 327 -8.69 37.56 1.54
N VAL A 328 -7.58 37.31 2.25
CA VAL A 328 -7.38 37.69 3.66
C VAL A 328 -7.58 39.19 3.86
N ARG A 329 -7.00 40.02 2.98
CA ARG A 329 -7.20 41.47 3.00
C ARG A 329 -8.67 41.85 2.83
N MET A 330 -9.36 41.28 1.84
CA MET A 330 -10.80 41.52 1.63
C MET A 330 -11.62 41.15 2.87
N LEU A 331 -11.33 40.02 3.51
CA LEU A 331 -12.04 39.60 4.73
C LEU A 331 -11.77 40.54 5.91
N ILE A 332 -10.53 41.00 6.10
CA ILE A 332 -10.18 42.00 7.11
C ILE A 332 -10.90 43.33 6.84
N ASP A 333 -10.92 43.78 5.58
CA ASP A 333 -11.61 45.01 5.16
C ASP A 333 -13.13 44.91 5.39
N LEU A 334 -13.71 43.71 5.28
CA LEU A 334 -15.11 43.39 5.59
C LEU A 334 -15.37 43.18 7.10
N GLY A 335 -14.37 43.30 7.96
CA GLY A 335 -14.51 43.26 9.42
C GLY A 335 -14.19 41.93 10.10
N ALA A 336 -13.38 41.06 9.47
CA ALA A 336 -12.89 39.84 10.11
C ALA A 336 -11.83 40.14 11.20
N ASP A 337 -11.96 39.53 12.37
CA ASP A 337 -11.03 39.67 13.50
C ASP A 337 -9.83 38.70 13.35
N PRO A 338 -8.58 39.20 13.25
CA PRO A 338 -7.38 38.37 13.08
C PRO A 338 -7.03 37.50 14.29
N ASN A 339 -7.67 37.74 15.45
CA ASN A 339 -7.47 36.97 16.67
C ASN A 339 -8.52 35.87 16.88
N LYS A 340 -9.58 35.83 16.06
CA LYS A 340 -10.52 34.71 16.03
C LYS A 340 -9.88 33.51 15.31
N GLY A 341 -10.23 32.32 15.77
CA GLY A 341 -9.60 31.11 15.28
C GLY A 341 -10.35 29.86 15.69
N ARG A 342 -9.71 28.72 15.48
CA ARG A 342 -10.27 27.40 15.72
C ARG A 342 -9.97 26.92 17.12
N GLU A 343 -10.99 26.51 17.87
CA GLU A 343 -10.81 25.86 19.16
C GLU A 343 -10.29 24.42 18.98
N LEU A 344 -9.16 24.12 19.60
CA LEU A 344 -8.47 22.83 19.57
C LEU A 344 -8.57 22.15 20.95
N GLY A 345 -9.78 21.71 21.32
CA GLY A 345 -10.03 20.97 22.57
C GLY A 345 -10.44 21.86 23.77
N PRO A 346 -10.32 21.36 25.02
CA PRO A 346 -10.86 22.06 26.19
C PRO A 346 -10.05 23.29 26.59
N ARG A 347 -10.77 24.35 27.02
CA ARG A 347 -10.26 25.62 27.60
C ARG A 347 -9.29 26.41 26.72
N SER A 348 -9.79 27.42 25.99
CA SER A 348 -9.01 28.55 25.42
C SER A 348 -7.81 28.20 24.52
N ASN A 349 -7.69 26.97 24.03
CA ASN A 349 -6.67 26.56 23.09
C ASN A 349 -7.10 26.93 21.66
N VAL A 350 -6.76 28.13 21.19
CA VAL A 350 -7.26 28.69 19.93
C VAL A 350 -6.16 28.78 18.90
N LEU A 351 -6.31 28.07 17.79
CA LEU A 351 -5.47 28.16 16.61
C LEU A 351 -5.88 29.37 15.76
N ARG A 352 -5.01 30.38 15.75
CA ARG A 352 -5.23 31.67 15.05
C ARG A 352 -4.51 31.74 13.69
N PRO A 353 -4.94 32.63 12.77
CA PRO A 353 -4.29 32.83 11.47
C PRO A 353 -2.77 33.03 11.52
N ILE A 354 -2.26 33.76 12.53
CA ILE A 354 -0.81 34.02 12.67
C ILE A 354 0.02 32.76 12.93
N HIS A 355 -0.55 31.75 13.59
CA HIS A 355 0.11 30.47 13.79
C HIS A 355 0.26 29.74 12.44
N HIS A 356 -0.73 29.80 11.55
CA HIS A 356 -0.61 29.23 10.20
C HIS A 356 0.39 29.99 9.34
N ALA A 357 0.36 31.32 9.38
CA ALA A 357 1.30 32.15 8.63
C ALA A 357 2.76 31.83 9.03
N ALA A 358 3.02 31.72 10.34
CA ALA A 358 4.30 31.29 10.88
C ALA A 358 4.68 29.85 10.45
N ALA A 359 3.72 28.92 10.49
CA ALA A 359 3.93 27.53 10.10
C ALA A 359 4.30 27.37 8.63
N ARG A 360 3.77 28.24 7.77
CA ARG A 360 4.05 28.28 6.33
C ARG A 360 5.29 29.09 5.98
N SER A 361 5.87 29.82 6.94
CA SER A 361 6.93 30.80 6.70
C SER A 361 6.52 31.87 5.67
N ASP A 362 5.24 32.26 5.68
CA ASP A 362 4.71 33.31 4.80
C ASP A 362 4.95 34.69 5.42
N ASP A 363 6.08 35.30 5.07
CA ASP A 363 6.50 36.59 5.62
C ASP A 363 5.54 37.72 5.27
N GLY A 364 4.92 37.69 4.08
CA GLY A 364 3.91 38.66 3.65
C GLY A 364 2.63 38.57 4.48
N LEU A 365 2.13 37.37 4.72
CA LEU A 365 0.94 37.15 5.56
C LEU A 365 1.24 37.44 7.05
N VAL A 366 2.42 37.05 7.56
CA VAL A 366 2.86 37.39 8.92
C VAL A 366 2.88 38.91 9.09
N ALA A 367 3.49 39.65 8.16
CA ALA A 367 3.52 41.12 8.20
C ALA A 367 2.10 41.71 8.18
N LEU A 368 1.23 41.26 7.27
CA LEU A 368 -0.16 41.75 7.16
C LEU A 368 -0.95 41.51 8.47
N LEU A 369 -0.81 40.34 9.08
CA LEU A 369 -1.52 40.01 10.31
C LEU A 369 -0.99 40.84 11.50
N ILE A 370 0.31 41.07 11.59
CA ILE A 370 0.91 41.95 12.59
C ILE A 370 0.38 43.39 12.43
N GLU A 371 0.38 43.92 11.21
CA GLU A 371 -0.17 45.25 10.90
C GLU A 371 -1.66 45.38 11.23
N SER A 372 -2.40 44.27 11.12
CA SER A 372 -3.84 44.21 11.40
C SER A 372 -4.17 43.96 12.88
N GLY A 373 -3.16 43.89 13.77
CA GLY A 373 -3.37 43.72 15.22
C GLY A 373 -3.49 42.27 15.71
N ALA A 374 -2.88 41.31 15.00
CA ALA A 374 -2.76 39.94 15.49
C ALA A 374 -1.83 39.85 16.71
N ASP A 375 -2.22 39.04 17.69
CA ASP A 375 -1.43 38.75 18.88
C ASP A 375 -0.20 37.86 18.55
N ILE A 376 0.97 38.49 18.53
CA ILE A 376 2.26 37.86 18.19
C ILE A 376 2.74 36.83 19.22
N ASN A 377 2.16 36.82 20.43
CA ASN A 377 2.53 35.91 21.53
C ASN A 377 1.37 34.96 21.88
N ALA A 378 0.36 34.84 21.00
CA ALA A 378 -0.71 33.89 21.18
C ALA A 378 -0.14 32.48 21.36
N ARG A 379 -0.58 31.76 22.39
CA ARG A 379 -0.11 30.39 22.63
C ARG A 379 -1.13 29.40 22.12
N VAL A 380 -0.65 28.41 21.37
CA VAL A 380 -1.45 27.26 20.94
C VAL A 380 -0.78 25.98 21.39
N THR A 381 -1.57 24.99 21.79
CA THR A 381 -1.05 23.69 22.22
C THR A 381 -1.35 22.63 21.17
N ILE A 382 -0.29 22.10 20.56
CA ILE A 382 -0.36 21.02 19.57
C ILE A 382 -0.18 19.70 20.31
N SER A 383 -1.28 18.95 20.48
CA SER A 383 -1.33 17.75 21.32
C SER A 383 -1.76 16.48 20.59
N THR A 384 -2.31 16.64 19.39
CA THR A 384 -2.79 15.53 18.56
C THR A 384 -2.16 15.65 17.17
N GLU A 385 -2.03 14.51 16.49
CA GLU A 385 -1.60 14.48 15.09
C GLU A 385 -2.50 15.38 14.24
N HIS A 386 -3.80 15.40 14.52
CA HIS A 386 -4.75 16.26 13.81
C HIS A 386 -4.48 17.77 14.00
N HIS A 387 -4.06 18.20 15.19
CA HIS A 387 -3.62 19.59 15.40
C HIS A 387 -2.38 19.90 14.55
N ALA A 388 -1.41 18.97 14.51
CA ALA A 388 -0.18 19.11 13.75
C ALA A 388 -0.45 19.14 12.23
N THR A 389 -1.31 18.26 11.72
CA THR A 389 -1.75 18.26 10.31
C THR A 389 -2.36 19.59 9.91
N THR A 390 -3.07 20.26 10.82
CA THR A 390 -3.70 21.56 10.52
C THR A 390 -2.63 22.63 10.22
N LEU A 391 -1.47 22.59 10.88
CA LEU A 391 -0.34 23.51 10.64
C LEU A 391 0.51 23.14 9.43
N GLY A 392 0.36 21.92 8.88
CA GLY A 392 1.01 21.46 7.65
C GLY A 392 1.96 20.28 7.84
N SER A 393 2.43 19.73 6.72
CA SER A 393 3.22 18.48 6.66
C SER A 393 4.52 18.53 7.47
N ALA A 394 5.15 19.70 7.61
CA ALA A 394 6.35 19.88 8.43
C ALA A 394 6.09 19.55 9.91
N PHE A 395 4.91 19.91 10.43
CA PHE A 395 4.49 19.63 11.81
C PHE A 395 3.96 18.21 11.96
N GLU A 396 3.24 17.71 10.97
CA GLU A 396 2.79 16.31 10.93
C GLU A 396 3.97 15.33 10.96
N SER A 397 5.01 15.58 10.15
CA SER A 397 6.23 14.77 10.16
C SER A 397 6.99 14.92 11.48
N ALA A 398 7.12 16.13 12.03
CA ALA A 398 7.74 16.35 13.34
C ALA A 398 6.99 15.62 14.47
N TYR A 399 5.65 15.61 14.43
CA TYR A 399 4.80 14.90 15.37
C TYR A 399 4.99 13.38 15.26
N ARG A 400 4.98 12.82 14.04
CA ARG A 400 5.22 11.38 13.82
C ARG A 400 6.63 10.94 14.21
N SER A 401 7.65 11.73 13.90
CA SER A 401 9.05 11.40 14.19
C SER A 401 9.39 11.47 15.69
N SER A 402 8.65 12.23 16.49
CA SER A 402 8.94 12.42 17.92
C SER A 402 8.33 11.36 18.85
N GLY A 403 7.51 10.43 18.32
CA GLY A 403 7.07 9.21 19.01
C GLY A 403 6.28 9.42 20.31
N SER A 404 5.91 10.65 20.66
CA SER A 404 5.14 10.97 21.86
C SER A 404 4.19 12.13 21.57
N GLY A 405 2.89 11.92 21.81
CA GLY A 405 1.87 12.97 21.77
C GLY A 405 2.10 14.01 22.87
N ARG A 406 3.08 14.89 22.69
CA ARG A 406 3.45 15.91 23.66
C ARG A 406 2.98 17.28 23.22
N TYR A 407 2.29 17.93 24.16
CA TYR A 407 1.77 19.29 24.13
C TYR A 407 2.91 20.30 23.90
N MET A 408 3.21 20.63 22.64
CA MET A 408 4.04 21.79 22.36
C MET A 408 3.14 23.03 22.47
N ALA A 409 3.27 23.77 23.56
CA ALA A 409 2.62 25.07 23.74
C ALA A 409 3.44 26.12 22.98
N GLU A 410 3.22 26.22 21.68
CA GLU A 410 4.05 26.99 20.78
C GLU A 410 3.52 28.42 20.61
N THR A 411 4.44 29.38 20.67
CA THR A 411 4.23 30.73 20.15
C THR A 411 4.38 30.74 18.62
N PRO A 412 3.90 31.78 17.90
CA PRO A 412 4.18 31.93 16.48
C PRO A 412 5.67 31.85 16.15
N LEU A 413 6.56 32.33 17.02
CA LEU A 413 8.01 32.25 16.83
C LEU A 413 8.51 30.80 16.89
N GLN A 414 8.08 30.02 17.88
CA GLN A 414 8.46 28.61 17.98
C GLN A 414 7.98 27.81 16.75
N ILE A 415 6.74 28.03 16.32
CA ILE A 415 6.18 27.48 15.08
C ILE A 415 7.05 27.87 13.85
N ALA A 416 7.43 29.14 13.74
CA ALA A 416 8.26 29.61 12.63
C ALA A 416 9.64 28.93 12.60
N LEU A 417 10.21 28.60 13.76
CA LEU A 417 11.52 27.96 13.92
C LEU A 417 11.51 26.44 13.72
N VAL A 418 10.35 25.78 13.65
CA VAL A 418 10.26 24.35 13.34
C VAL A 418 10.68 24.12 11.89
N ARG A 419 11.80 23.41 11.69
CA ARG A 419 12.33 23.05 10.36
C ARG A 419 12.69 21.56 10.26
N ASN A 420 12.14 20.90 9.24
CA ASN A 420 12.39 19.49 8.92
C ASN A 420 12.91 19.33 7.48
N LYS A 421 14.24 19.34 7.30
CA LYS A 421 14.90 19.23 5.98
C LYS A 421 14.55 17.94 5.21
N ALA A 422 14.13 16.87 5.88
CA ALA A 422 13.82 15.59 5.23
C ALA A 422 12.45 15.59 4.49
N GLY A 423 11.54 16.50 4.83
CA GLY A 423 10.22 16.63 4.22
C GLY A 423 10.05 17.86 3.30
N GLU A 424 11.11 18.64 3.07
CA GLU A 424 11.09 19.84 2.22
C GLU A 424 11.11 19.44 0.73
N THR A 425 10.03 18.85 0.20
CA THR A 425 9.93 18.47 -1.22
C THR A 425 9.54 19.63 -2.15
N TYR A 426 8.82 20.64 -1.65
CA TYR A 426 8.35 21.79 -2.45
C TYR A 426 8.53 23.17 -1.81
N TRP A 427 8.71 23.26 -0.48
CA TRP A 427 8.75 24.55 0.25
C TRP A 427 9.91 24.58 1.25
N ARG A 428 10.92 25.43 1.03
CA ARG A 428 11.98 25.69 2.03
C ARG A 428 11.55 26.85 2.91
N LYS A 429 11.38 26.61 4.21
CA LYS A 429 11.20 27.71 5.18
C LYS A 429 12.43 28.62 5.16
N GLY A 430 12.20 29.93 5.02
CA GLY A 430 13.24 30.96 5.09
C GLY A 430 13.35 31.58 6.49
N PRO A 431 14.44 32.31 6.78
CA PRO A 431 14.60 33.01 8.05
C PRO A 431 13.72 34.27 8.17
N ALA A 432 13.04 34.72 7.09
CA ALA A 432 12.32 35.99 7.04
C ALA A 432 11.13 36.06 8.01
N ALA A 433 10.27 35.04 8.05
CA ALA A 433 9.13 34.99 8.97
C ALA A 433 9.54 34.95 10.46
N PRO A 434 10.46 34.08 10.91
CA PRO A 434 10.93 34.13 12.31
C PRO A 434 11.64 35.45 12.61
N LEU A 435 12.42 36.01 11.67
CA LEU A 435 13.07 37.32 11.85
C LEU A 435 12.03 38.45 12.01
N ALA A 436 10.95 38.44 11.23
CA ALA A 436 9.85 39.40 11.37
C ALA A 436 9.18 39.32 12.75
N LEU A 437 8.95 38.11 13.26
CA LEU A 437 8.39 37.88 14.61
C LEU A 437 9.35 38.34 15.72
N VAL A 438 10.65 38.03 15.61
CA VAL A 438 11.65 38.51 16.57
C VAL A 438 11.70 40.03 16.55
N ARG A 439 11.76 40.66 15.36
CA ARG A 439 11.75 42.12 15.21
C ARG A 439 10.50 42.77 15.78
N ALA A 440 9.33 42.15 15.62
CA ALA A 440 8.07 42.60 16.19
C ALA A 440 7.98 42.47 17.73
N GLY A 441 8.96 41.81 18.38
CA GLY A 441 9.02 41.69 19.84
C GLY A 441 8.39 40.42 20.40
N ALA A 442 8.44 39.31 19.65
CA ALA A 442 8.02 38.00 20.16
C ALA A 442 8.81 37.60 21.42
N SER A 443 8.11 37.02 22.40
CA SER A 443 8.72 36.58 23.66
C SER A 443 9.56 35.30 23.48
N LEU A 444 10.74 35.28 24.11
CA LEU A 444 11.62 34.10 24.15
C LEU A 444 11.25 33.21 25.35
N VAL A 445 11.10 31.91 25.11
CA VAL A 445 10.68 30.90 26.08
C VAL A 445 11.68 29.75 26.25
N GLY A 446 12.78 29.73 25.49
CA GLY A 446 13.89 28.79 25.60
C GLY A 446 13.92 27.77 24.46
N GLY A 447 15.13 27.47 23.96
CA GLY A 447 15.36 26.51 22.86
C GLY A 447 15.27 27.09 21.45
N GLU A 448 14.95 28.38 21.30
CA GLU A 448 14.82 29.03 19.98
C GLU A 448 16.11 28.97 19.16
N LEU A 449 17.28 29.04 19.82
CA LEU A 449 18.58 28.94 19.15
C LEU A 449 18.80 27.59 18.47
N VAL A 450 18.26 26.49 19.04
CA VAL A 450 18.34 25.15 18.43
C VAL A 450 17.53 25.10 17.12
N GLY A 451 16.36 25.74 17.10
CA GLY A 451 15.56 25.93 15.89
C GLY A 451 16.25 26.83 14.87
N ALA A 452 16.78 27.97 15.31
CA ALA A 452 17.46 28.97 14.47
C ALA A 452 18.73 28.42 13.80
N ALA A 453 19.49 27.55 14.49
CA ALA A 453 20.66 26.87 13.96
C ALA A 453 20.39 26.14 12.63
N ARG A 454 19.13 25.74 12.38
CA ARG A 454 18.71 25.03 11.17
C ARG A 454 18.54 25.94 9.95
N PHE A 455 18.54 27.26 10.11
CA PHE A 455 18.31 28.23 9.02
C PHE A 455 19.58 28.76 8.36
N GLU A 456 20.77 28.38 8.84
CA GLU A 456 22.08 28.87 8.34
C GLU A 456 22.17 30.41 8.30
N SER A 457 21.42 31.09 9.17
CA SER A 457 21.33 32.55 9.20
C SER A 457 22.04 33.08 10.43
N VAL A 458 23.22 33.67 10.21
CA VAL A 458 23.96 34.38 11.26
C VAL A 458 23.12 35.55 11.80
N GLU A 459 22.38 36.25 10.93
CA GLU A 459 21.52 37.38 11.31
C GLU A 459 20.42 36.95 12.30
N LEU A 460 19.71 35.85 12.03
CA LEU A 460 18.66 35.34 12.92
C LEU A 460 19.23 34.91 14.28
N VAL A 461 20.37 34.20 14.28
CA VAL A 461 21.03 33.76 15.51
C VAL A 461 21.54 34.95 16.31
N GLN A 462 22.14 35.94 15.66
CA GLN A 462 22.64 37.14 16.32
C GLN A 462 21.51 37.96 16.92
N GLU A 463 20.41 38.20 16.19
CA GLU A 463 19.26 38.94 16.73
C GLU A 463 18.65 38.21 17.94
N LEU A 464 18.57 36.88 17.92
CA LEU A 464 18.11 36.11 19.10
C LEU A 464 19.07 36.27 20.29
N LEU A 465 20.38 36.23 20.07
CA LEU A 465 21.39 36.45 21.11
C LEU A 465 21.32 37.89 21.67
N ASP A 466 21.17 38.89 20.81
CA ASP A 466 21.04 40.30 21.18
C ASP A 466 19.76 40.55 22.02
N ARG A 467 18.72 39.74 21.81
CA ARG A 467 17.48 39.72 22.61
C ARG A 467 17.57 38.88 23.88
N GLY A 468 18.74 38.28 24.18
CA GLY A 468 19.00 37.54 25.41
C GLY A 468 18.61 36.06 25.38
N ALA A 469 18.60 35.40 24.21
CA ALA A 469 18.40 33.97 24.12
C ALA A 469 19.52 33.17 24.84
N GLU A 470 19.15 32.11 25.56
CA GLU A 470 20.09 31.28 26.32
C GLU A 470 20.92 30.37 25.40
N VAL A 471 22.24 30.62 25.32
CA VAL A 471 23.15 29.95 24.36
C VAL A 471 23.28 28.44 24.56
N ASN A 472 23.11 27.96 25.80
CA ASN A 472 23.26 26.55 26.19
C ASN A 472 21.90 25.86 26.40
N ALA A 473 20.80 26.51 26.01
CA ALA A 473 19.50 25.88 26.06
C ALA A 473 19.49 24.62 25.16
N THR A 474 18.91 23.56 25.68
CA THR A 474 18.71 22.32 24.95
C THR A 474 17.29 22.22 24.42
N ASP A 475 17.13 21.53 23.30
CA ASP A 475 15.80 21.06 22.91
C ASP A 475 15.36 19.88 23.80
N TRP A 476 14.17 19.36 23.54
CA TRP A 476 13.60 18.23 24.27
C TRP A 476 14.36 16.91 24.09
N THR A 477 15.24 16.79 23.08
CA THR A 477 16.15 15.65 22.92
C THR A 477 17.44 15.81 23.74
N GLY A 478 17.60 16.94 24.43
CA GLY A 478 18.83 17.30 25.13
C GLY A 478 19.90 17.87 24.18
N ARG A 479 19.58 18.15 22.91
CA ARG A 479 20.56 18.67 21.94
C ARG A 479 20.72 20.18 22.09
N THR A 480 21.97 20.63 22.03
CA THR A 480 22.35 22.04 22.02
C THR A 480 22.34 22.62 20.60
N ALA A 481 22.27 23.95 20.50
CA ALA A 481 22.42 24.65 19.22
C ALA A 481 23.81 24.39 18.61
N LEU A 482 24.85 24.26 19.44
CA LEU A 482 26.22 24.00 19.01
C LEU A 482 26.34 22.66 18.28
N LEU A 483 25.85 21.57 18.89
CA LEU A 483 25.88 20.24 18.29
C LEU A 483 25.08 20.19 16.98
N THR A 484 23.92 20.88 16.95
CA THR A 484 23.09 20.99 15.75
C THR A 484 23.82 21.71 14.60
N CYS A 485 24.59 22.77 14.90
CA CYS A 485 25.40 23.46 13.89
C CYS A 485 26.53 22.57 13.34
N ILE A 486 27.17 21.75 14.19
CA ILE A 486 28.23 20.83 13.78
C ILE A 486 27.67 19.74 12.84
N ASP A 487 26.55 19.11 13.22
CA ASP A 487 25.88 18.10 12.40
C ASP A 487 25.48 18.64 11.01
N LEU A 488 25.12 19.92 10.94
CA LEU A 488 24.75 20.60 9.70
C LEU A 488 25.94 21.20 8.93
N GLY A 489 27.16 21.19 9.50
CA GLY A 489 28.36 21.76 8.89
C GLY A 489 28.41 23.29 8.87
N HIS A 490 27.64 23.97 9.72
CA HIS A 490 27.53 25.43 9.73
C HIS A 490 28.69 26.09 10.50
N PHE A 491 29.90 26.08 9.94
CA PHE A 491 31.14 26.56 10.59
C PHE A 491 31.03 27.96 11.23
N ASN A 492 30.45 28.93 10.52
CA ASN A 492 30.30 30.30 11.03
C ASN A 492 29.36 30.39 12.23
N LEU A 493 28.32 29.54 12.29
CA LEU A 493 27.42 29.47 13.44
C LEU A 493 28.07 28.77 14.62
N VAL A 494 28.88 27.72 14.38
CA VAL A 494 29.72 27.08 15.42
C VAL A 494 30.61 28.13 16.08
N TRP A 495 31.31 28.94 15.28
CA TRP A 495 32.12 30.04 15.79
C TRP A 495 31.29 31.05 16.61
N THR A 496 30.17 31.52 16.06
CA THR A 496 29.31 32.51 16.72
C THR A 496 28.81 32.02 18.08
N LEU A 497 28.40 30.75 18.18
CA LEU A 497 27.93 30.15 19.43
C LEU A 497 29.06 29.96 20.46
N LEU A 498 30.26 29.53 20.02
CA LEU A 498 31.42 29.42 20.91
C LEU A 498 31.83 30.79 21.48
N GLN A 499 31.82 31.84 20.64
CA GLN A 499 32.08 33.21 21.10
C GLN A 499 31.00 33.72 22.08
N ALA A 500 29.75 33.30 21.90
CA ALA A 500 28.65 33.59 22.81
C ALA A 500 28.67 32.73 24.10
N GLY A 501 29.66 31.85 24.29
CA GLY A 501 29.85 31.07 25.52
C GLY A 501 29.19 29.69 25.54
N ALA A 502 29.02 29.04 24.38
CA ALA A 502 28.54 27.67 24.30
C ALA A 502 29.50 26.67 24.99
N LYS A 503 28.96 25.74 25.77
CA LYS A 503 29.71 24.70 26.49
C LYS A 503 29.82 23.42 25.67
N LEU A 504 30.97 22.75 25.76
CA LEU A 504 31.21 21.42 25.19
C LEU A 504 30.67 20.35 26.15
N CYS A 505 29.73 19.53 25.69
CA CYS A 505 28.99 18.58 26.53
C CYS A 505 29.25 17.11 26.18
N GLY A 506 30.10 16.83 25.18
CA GLY A 506 30.45 15.49 24.73
C GLY A 506 29.73 15.12 23.42
N GLY A 507 30.43 14.42 22.52
CA GLY A 507 29.92 13.99 21.22
C GLY A 507 30.09 15.00 20.07
N GLU A 508 30.51 16.24 20.34
CA GLU A 508 30.79 17.25 19.32
C GLU A 508 31.93 16.82 18.39
N LEU A 509 32.97 16.19 18.94
CA LEU A 509 34.10 15.67 18.15
C LEU A 509 33.70 14.48 17.28
N THR A 510 32.88 13.56 17.79
CA THR A 510 32.37 12.43 16.99
C THR A 510 31.45 12.91 15.88
N ALA A 511 30.60 13.91 16.14
CA ALA A 511 29.78 14.56 15.12
C ALA A 511 30.63 15.25 14.05
N ALA A 512 31.67 15.98 14.48
CA ALA A 512 32.62 16.64 13.59
C ALA A 512 33.44 15.64 12.76
N ALA A 513 33.83 14.49 13.32
CA ALA A 513 34.53 13.45 12.57
C ALA A 513 33.62 12.77 11.52
N LYS A 514 32.32 12.64 11.82
CA LYS A 514 31.35 12.00 10.94
C LYS A 514 30.99 12.86 9.72
N GLY A 515 30.71 14.15 9.90
CA GLY A 515 30.24 15.04 8.83
C GLY A 515 30.92 16.40 8.76
N GLY A 516 31.73 16.75 9.76
CA GLY A 516 32.39 18.06 9.88
C GLY A 516 33.75 18.13 9.19
N SER A 517 34.35 19.32 9.29
CA SER A 517 35.64 19.64 8.69
C SER A 517 36.79 19.49 9.68
N LYS A 518 38.03 19.39 9.18
CA LYS A 518 39.25 19.37 10.01
C LYS A 518 39.34 20.62 10.88
N GLU A 519 38.98 21.76 10.30
CA GLU A 519 38.96 23.06 10.95
C GLU A 519 37.93 23.11 12.09
N THR A 520 36.81 22.38 11.97
CA THR A 520 35.81 22.28 13.05
C THR A 520 36.38 21.49 14.24
N ILE A 521 37.06 20.36 13.99
CA ILE A 521 37.75 19.60 15.04
C ILE A 521 38.83 20.45 15.72
N GLU A 522 39.69 21.11 14.93
CA GLU A 522 40.73 21.99 15.48
C GLU A 522 40.14 23.14 16.32
N MET A 523 39.03 23.73 15.87
CA MET A 523 38.32 24.77 16.62
C MET A 523 37.77 24.23 17.95
N LEU A 524 37.17 23.03 17.95
CA LEU A 524 36.65 22.39 19.16
C LEU A 524 37.79 22.06 20.15
N LEU A 525 38.93 21.56 19.65
CA LEU A 525 40.11 21.28 20.46
C LEU A 525 40.68 22.56 21.09
N GLN A 526 40.75 23.67 20.34
CA GLN A 526 41.18 24.98 20.86
C GLN A 526 40.27 25.50 21.99
N HIS A 527 38.98 25.12 21.98
CA HIS A 527 38.01 25.48 23.00
C HIS A 527 37.84 24.41 24.09
N GLY A 528 38.72 23.40 24.14
CA GLY A 528 38.84 22.46 25.26
C GLY A 528 38.22 21.07 25.06
N ALA A 529 37.92 20.64 23.83
CA ALA A 529 37.46 19.28 23.56
C ALA A 529 38.58 18.22 23.73
N CYS A 530 38.24 16.98 24.13
CA CYS A 530 39.18 15.86 24.34
C CYS A 530 38.83 14.66 23.42
N PHE A 531 39.85 13.95 22.92
CA PHE A 531 39.69 12.77 22.06
C PHE A 531 39.00 11.58 22.74
N ASP A 532 39.29 11.33 24.01
CA ASP A 532 38.73 10.22 24.79
C ASP A 532 37.96 10.78 26.00
N PRO A 533 36.61 10.77 25.99
CA PRO A 533 35.83 11.06 27.18
C PRO A 533 35.98 9.92 28.20
N GLU A 534 36.16 10.26 29.48
CA GLU A 534 36.27 9.30 30.60
C GLU A 534 35.01 8.43 30.78
N ASP A 535 33.91 8.81 30.13
CA ASP A 535 32.55 8.33 30.38
C ASP A 535 32.18 7.05 29.60
N GLY A 536 33.12 6.46 28.86
CA GLY A 536 32.90 5.22 28.14
C GLY A 536 31.87 5.32 27.01
N SER A 537 31.70 6.50 26.39
CA SER A 537 30.88 6.63 25.19
C SER A 537 31.44 5.72 24.09
N GLU A 538 30.73 4.65 23.78
CA GLU A 538 31.16 3.55 22.91
C GLU A 538 31.45 3.96 21.44
N GLU A 539 31.19 5.22 21.05
CA GLU A 539 31.53 5.75 19.73
C GLU A 539 32.95 6.33 19.71
N LEU A 540 33.92 5.49 19.37
CA LEU A 540 35.28 5.95 19.12
C LEU A 540 35.34 6.83 17.88
N LEU A 541 36.19 7.86 17.92
CA LEU A 541 36.33 8.86 16.86
C LEU A 541 36.63 8.25 15.48
N LEU A 542 37.42 7.17 15.42
CA LEU A 542 37.73 6.44 14.18
C LEU A 542 36.51 5.73 13.59
N GLU A 543 35.62 5.19 14.43
CA GLU A 543 34.39 4.55 13.98
C GLU A 543 33.40 5.59 13.42
N ALA A 544 33.32 6.76 14.07
CA ALA A 544 32.51 7.89 13.59
C ALA A 544 32.98 8.38 12.21
N ALA A 545 34.30 8.51 12.00
CA ALA A 545 34.86 8.88 10.70
C ALA A 545 34.61 7.81 9.62
N ALA A 546 34.74 6.53 9.95
CA ALA A 546 34.48 5.43 9.02
C ALA A 546 33.00 5.35 8.60
N THR A 547 32.08 5.44 9.57
CA THR A 547 30.62 5.43 9.31
C THR A 547 30.14 6.69 8.58
N GLY A 548 30.79 7.83 8.84
CA GLY A 548 30.57 9.09 8.12
C GLY A 548 31.12 9.13 6.70
N ARG A 549 31.89 8.11 6.28
CA ARG A 549 32.63 8.05 5.00
C ARG A 549 33.62 9.19 4.82
N ASN A 550 34.15 9.72 5.92
CA ASN A 550 35.13 10.81 5.91
C ASN A 550 36.55 10.22 5.85
N TRP A 551 36.92 9.67 4.68
CA TRP A 551 38.18 8.94 4.48
C TRP A 551 39.42 9.81 4.70
N ASP A 552 39.31 11.11 4.43
CA ASP A 552 40.39 12.09 4.67
C ASP A 552 40.59 12.34 6.16
N MET A 553 39.49 12.44 6.92
CA MET A 553 39.52 12.52 8.37
C MET A 553 40.09 11.24 8.96
N LEU A 554 39.64 10.07 8.48
CA LEU A 554 40.09 8.78 8.99
C LEU A 554 41.58 8.56 8.69
N CYS A 555 42.06 8.87 7.48
CA CYS A 555 43.50 8.87 7.18
C CYS A 555 44.27 9.77 8.14
N TRP A 556 43.82 11.02 8.32
CA TRP A 556 44.48 12.00 9.18
C TRP A 556 44.52 11.56 10.64
N LEU A 557 43.41 11.05 11.19
CA LEU A 557 43.34 10.52 12.56
C LEU A 557 44.25 9.30 12.74
N ILE A 558 44.31 8.41 11.74
CA ILE A 558 45.17 7.23 11.76
C ILE A 558 46.67 7.58 11.67
N GLU A 559 47.02 8.66 10.95
CA GLU A 559 48.39 9.16 10.77
C GLU A 559 48.87 10.02 11.96
N LYS A 560 47.94 10.60 12.73
CA LYS A 560 48.19 11.29 14.00
C LYS A 560 48.58 10.29 15.09
N GLU A 561 49.77 9.71 14.99
CA GLU A 561 50.34 8.84 16.02
C GLU A 561 50.76 9.66 17.26
N GLY A 562 50.33 9.25 18.46
CA GLY A 562 50.85 9.76 19.73
C GLY A 562 49.85 10.22 20.81
N GLU A 563 48.54 10.29 20.51
CA GLU A 563 47.55 10.93 21.41
C GLU A 563 46.42 10.01 21.92
N GLY A 564 46.61 8.67 21.91
CA GLY A 564 45.64 7.73 22.51
C GLY A 564 44.61 7.10 21.55
N VAL A 565 44.65 7.41 20.25
CA VAL A 565 43.65 7.03 19.22
C VAL A 565 43.59 5.52 18.85
N GLY A 566 44.23 4.64 19.63
CA GLY A 566 43.78 3.24 19.81
C GLY A 566 44.35 2.13 18.89
N GLU A 567 44.41 0.93 19.46
CA GLU A 567 44.84 -0.35 18.85
C GLU A 567 43.92 -0.81 17.69
N TYR A 568 44.40 -1.73 16.85
CA TYR A 568 43.58 -2.34 15.78
C TYR A 568 42.33 -3.04 16.35
N ARG A 569 41.15 -2.66 15.83
CA ARG A 569 39.87 -3.29 16.17
C ARG A 569 39.17 -3.84 14.91
N PRO A 570 38.72 -5.11 14.91
CA PRO A 570 37.99 -5.72 13.78
C PRO A 570 36.74 -4.95 13.33
N VAL A 571 36.06 -4.26 14.24
CA VAL A 571 34.88 -3.41 13.93
C VAL A 571 35.23 -2.28 12.97
N ILE A 572 36.40 -1.64 13.10
CA ILE A 572 36.79 -0.50 12.26
C ILE A 572 36.99 -0.97 10.82
N LEU A 573 37.62 -2.13 10.61
CA LEU A 573 37.75 -2.73 9.28
C LEU A 573 36.38 -3.07 8.68
N CYS A 574 35.48 -3.65 9.49
CA CYS A 574 34.12 -3.94 9.06
C CYS A 574 33.34 -2.69 8.68
N ALA A 575 33.38 -1.65 9.51
CA ALA A 575 32.75 -0.36 9.27
C ALA A 575 33.28 0.29 7.98
N ALA A 576 34.61 0.30 7.78
CA ALA A 576 35.23 0.86 6.58
C ALA A 576 34.81 0.12 5.30
N VAL A 577 34.78 -1.22 5.33
CA VAL A 577 34.37 -2.05 4.18
C VAL A 577 32.87 -1.96 3.90
N CYS A 578 32.03 -1.90 4.94
CA CYS A 578 30.57 -1.81 4.76
C CYS A 578 30.11 -0.40 4.36
N SER A 579 30.85 0.64 4.76
CA SER A 579 30.49 2.03 4.49
C SER A 579 30.80 2.47 3.05
N ASP A 580 31.82 1.92 2.39
CA ASP A 580 32.19 2.25 1.00
C ASP A 580 32.87 1.06 0.30
N LEU A 581 32.73 0.98 -1.01
CA LEU A 581 33.15 -0.12 -1.87
C LEU A 581 34.34 0.26 -2.78
N GLY A 582 35.10 1.28 -2.39
CA GLY A 582 36.39 1.60 -2.99
C GLY A 582 36.35 2.44 -4.25
N MET A 583 35.39 3.36 -4.35
CA MET A 583 35.45 4.43 -5.36
C MET A 583 36.42 5.55 -4.95
N ASN A 584 36.72 5.67 -3.65
CA ASN A 584 37.64 6.68 -3.13
C ASN A 584 39.06 6.10 -2.99
N PRO A 585 40.11 6.72 -3.58
CA PRO A 585 41.49 6.24 -3.45
C PRO A 585 42.00 6.25 -1.99
N ASN A 586 41.50 7.15 -1.14
CA ASN A 586 41.86 7.20 0.27
C ASN A 586 41.21 6.07 1.07
N TRP A 587 40.07 5.53 0.62
CA TRP A 587 39.48 4.33 1.24
C TRP A 587 40.40 3.11 1.08
N GLU A 588 40.97 2.87 -0.11
CA GLU A 588 41.88 1.73 -0.32
C GLU A 588 43.10 1.82 0.61
N LYS A 589 43.64 3.04 0.73
CA LYS A 589 44.75 3.35 1.65
C LYS A 589 44.37 3.04 3.09
N VAL A 590 43.20 3.47 3.57
CA VAL A 590 42.70 3.17 4.93
C VAL A 590 42.61 1.66 5.15
N VAL A 591 41.98 0.92 4.24
CA VAL A 591 41.82 -0.54 4.39
C VAL A 591 43.18 -1.24 4.49
N GLU A 592 44.15 -0.83 3.68
CA GLU A 592 45.52 -1.36 3.76
C GLU A 592 46.21 -1.01 5.08
N MET A 593 46.06 0.24 5.55
CA MET A 593 46.60 0.67 6.85
C MET A 593 46.00 -0.12 8.01
N LEU A 594 44.71 -0.44 7.96
CA LEU A 594 44.03 -1.25 8.98
C LEU A 594 44.51 -2.71 8.95
N ILE A 595 44.55 -3.34 7.77
CA ILE A 595 45.01 -4.73 7.63
C ILE A 595 46.45 -4.90 8.13
N ARG A 596 47.35 -3.95 7.83
CA ARG A 596 48.75 -3.99 8.30
C ARG A 596 48.92 -3.89 9.81
N ARG A 597 47.95 -3.28 10.51
CA ARG A 597 47.96 -3.18 11.98
C ARG A 597 47.38 -4.41 12.68
N ARG A 598 46.74 -5.32 11.95
CA ARG A 598 46.22 -6.58 12.51
C ARG A 598 47.37 -7.50 12.91
N GLN A 599 47.27 -8.11 14.09
CA GLN A 599 48.25 -9.10 14.54
C GLN A 599 48.21 -10.36 13.66
N PRO A 600 49.38 -10.89 13.24
CA PRO A 600 49.44 -12.14 12.48
C PRO A 600 48.91 -13.33 13.29
N ASP A 601 48.44 -14.37 12.60
CA ASP A 601 47.98 -15.67 13.15
C ASP A 601 46.76 -15.63 14.09
N THR A 602 46.06 -14.50 14.21
CA THR A 602 44.79 -14.40 14.93
C THR A 602 43.62 -14.96 14.10
N PRO A 603 42.70 -15.75 14.70
CA PRO A 603 41.56 -16.33 13.97
C PRO A 603 40.65 -15.23 13.42
N VAL A 604 39.98 -15.50 12.29
CA VAL A 604 39.11 -14.52 11.65
C VAL A 604 37.96 -14.16 12.60
N HIS A 605 37.92 -12.90 13.01
CA HIS A 605 36.87 -12.38 13.88
C HIS A 605 35.54 -12.29 13.12
N ILE A 606 34.40 -12.36 13.83
CA ILE A 606 33.06 -12.31 13.19
C ILE A 606 32.87 -11.06 12.31
N TYR A 607 33.42 -9.92 12.71
CA TYR A 607 33.38 -8.66 11.93
C TYR A 607 34.30 -8.66 10.72
N GLU A 608 35.42 -9.40 10.76
CA GLU A 608 36.29 -9.61 9.59
C GLU A 608 35.61 -10.56 8.59
N ALA A 609 34.99 -11.63 9.08
CA ALA A 609 34.16 -12.53 8.27
C ALA A 609 32.96 -11.78 7.65
N THR A 610 32.40 -10.81 8.38
CA THR A 610 31.32 -9.94 7.88
C THR A 610 31.82 -9.00 6.79
N ALA A 611 33.02 -8.42 6.93
CA ALA A 611 33.65 -7.65 5.87
C ALA A 611 33.90 -8.50 4.61
N MET A 612 34.34 -9.76 4.76
CA MET A 612 34.50 -10.71 3.66
C MET A 612 33.17 -11.02 2.98
N ALA A 613 32.12 -11.30 3.77
CA ALA A 613 30.79 -11.59 3.27
C ALA A 613 30.24 -10.40 2.47
N TYR A 614 30.38 -9.18 2.99
CA TYR A 614 29.96 -7.95 2.31
C TYR A 614 30.73 -7.73 0.99
N ALA A 615 32.05 -7.91 1.00
CA ALA A 615 32.88 -7.81 -0.21
C ALA A 615 32.48 -8.85 -1.27
N ALA A 616 32.19 -10.08 -0.84
CA ALA A 616 31.71 -11.13 -1.72
C ALA A 616 30.33 -10.79 -2.31
N ALA A 617 29.42 -10.25 -1.50
CA ALA A 617 28.08 -9.87 -1.90
C ALA A 617 28.02 -8.71 -2.90
N HIS A 618 29.07 -7.87 -2.94
CA HIS A 618 29.22 -6.79 -3.92
C HIS A 618 30.13 -7.15 -5.10
N GLY A 619 30.53 -8.42 -5.22
CA GLY A 619 31.36 -8.87 -6.34
C GLY A 619 32.78 -8.32 -6.34
N GLN A 620 33.27 -7.78 -5.20
CA GLN A 620 34.57 -7.13 -5.06
C GLN A 620 35.71 -8.16 -4.96
N LYS A 621 36.04 -8.79 -6.09
CA LYS A 621 37.01 -9.91 -6.14
C LYS A 621 38.39 -9.55 -5.60
N ARG A 622 38.89 -8.34 -5.94
CA ARG A 622 40.23 -7.90 -5.50
C ARG A 622 40.28 -7.73 -3.99
N LEU A 623 39.27 -7.07 -3.42
CA LEU A 623 39.13 -6.91 -1.97
C LEU A 623 38.94 -8.26 -1.29
N LEU A 624 38.08 -9.13 -1.83
CA LEU A 624 37.82 -10.46 -1.28
C LEU A 624 39.09 -11.32 -1.24
N VAL A 625 39.91 -11.31 -2.30
CA VAL A 625 41.21 -12.01 -2.30
C VAL A 625 42.11 -11.50 -1.20
N ARG A 626 42.17 -10.18 -0.98
CA ARG A 626 42.98 -9.58 0.10
C ARG A 626 42.45 -9.97 1.48
N LEU A 627 41.13 -9.92 1.69
CA LEU A 627 40.53 -10.28 2.98
C LEU A 627 40.65 -11.78 3.27
N LEU A 628 40.56 -12.66 2.27
CA LEU A 628 40.76 -14.11 2.45
C LEU A 628 42.18 -14.48 2.87
N GLN A 629 43.17 -13.58 2.73
CA GLN A 629 44.50 -13.77 3.31
C GLN A 629 44.50 -13.76 4.84
N LEU A 630 43.44 -13.21 5.47
CA LEU A 630 43.26 -13.24 6.93
C LEU A 630 42.87 -14.64 7.44
N GLY A 631 42.36 -15.52 6.58
CA GLY A 631 41.93 -16.89 6.92
C GLY A 631 40.57 -17.25 6.34
N VAL A 632 40.14 -18.51 6.57
CA VAL A 632 38.83 -19.01 6.14
C VAL A 632 37.75 -18.44 7.08
N PRO A 633 36.72 -17.75 6.56
CA PRO A 633 35.69 -17.19 7.42
C PRO A 633 34.77 -18.29 7.95
N GLY A 634 34.45 -18.22 9.24
CA GLY A 634 33.44 -19.05 9.88
C GLY A 634 32.04 -18.47 9.69
N THR A 635 31.47 -17.92 10.76
CA THR A 635 30.16 -17.23 10.74
C THR A 635 30.33 -15.73 10.50
N CYS A 636 29.40 -15.10 9.78
CA CYS A 636 29.29 -13.65 9.67
C CYS A 636 28.02 -13.11 10.33
N VAL A 637 27.96 -11.78 10.50
CA VAL A 637 26.77 -11.06 10.95
C VAL A 637 25.94 -10.67 9.73
N LEU A 638 24.67 -11.03 9.77
CA LEU A 638 23.62 -10.47 8.92
C LEU A 638 22.93 -9.35 9.72
N PRO A 639 22.96 -8.08 9.26
CA PRO A 639 22.48 -6.90 9.99
C PRO A 639 20.94 -6.83 10.00
N TYR A 640 20.33 -7.88 10.52
CA TYR A 640 18.93 -8.18 10.47
C TYR A 640 18.56 -8.63 11.88
N GLY A 641 17.82 -7.77 12.60
CA GLY A 641 17.41 -8.01 13.98
C GLY A 641 15.92 -8.33 14.09
N GLY A 642 15.59 -9.28 14.97
CA GLY A 642 14.22 -9.74 15.24
C GLY A 642 13.64 -10.73 14.22
N ASP A 643 12.48 -11.30 14.53
CA ASP A 643 11.85 -12.36 13.73
C ASP A 643 11.53 -11.93 12.28
N ARG A 644 11.25 -10.64 12.05
CA ARG A 644 10.93 -10.10 10.69
C ARG A 644 12.13 -10.09 9.73
N ALA A 645 13.34 -10.26 10.25
CA ALA A 645 14.55 -10.05 9.47
C ALA A 645 14.85 -11.21 8.50
N LEU A 646 14.39 -12.42 8.84
CA LEU A 646 14.40 -13.59 7.96
C LEU A 646 13.38 -13.44 6.83
N HIS A 647 12.19 -12.89 7.13
CA HIS A 647 11.19 -12.64 6.11
C HIS A 647 11.73 -11.72 5.01
N TYR A 648 12.46 -10.65 5.34
CA TYR A 648 13.08 -9.76 4.32
C TYR A 648 14.15 -10.45 3.46
N LEU A 649 14.85 -11.45 4.01
CA LEU A 649 15.79 -12.27 3.25
C LEU A 649 15.06 -13.17 2.26
N THR A 650 13.92 -13.74 2.67
CA THR A 650 13.19 -14.77 1.92
C THR A 650 12.14 -14.23 0.94
N SER A 651 11.65 -12.99 1.13
CA SER A 651 10.60 -12.35 0.32
C SER A 651 11.13 -11.50 -0.85
N GLY A 652 12.42 -11.62 -1.22
CA GLY A 652 12.98 -10.93 -2.38
C GLY A 652 13.35 -9.45 -2.17
N TRP A 653 13.27 -8.92 -0.95
CA TRP A 653 13.64 -7.53 -0.59
C TRP A 653 15.16 -7.32 -0.48
N ARG A 654 15.89 -7.64 -1.56
CA ARG A 654 17.37 -7.65 -1.63
C ARG A 654 18.04 -6.30 -1.38
N LYS A 655 17.33 -5.18 -1.62
CA LYS A 655 17.84 -3.82 -1.35
C LYS A 655 18.00 -3.55 0.16
N SER A 656 17.16 -4.16 1.00
CA SER A 656 17.18 -4.00 2.45
C SER A 656 18.51 -4.46 3.07
N LEU A 657 19.07 -5.58 2.59
CA LEU A 657 20.32 -6.13 3.13
C LEU A 657 21.51 -5.19 2.88
N GLN A 658 21.57 -4.56 1.71
CA GLN A 658 22.63 -3.62 1.37
C GLN A 658 22.57 -2.36 2.25
N ASP A 659 21.36 -1.84 2.49
CA ASP A 659 21.18 -0.66 3.33
C ASP A 659 21.40 -0.95 4.81
N ALA A 660 21.11 -2.17 5.26
CA ALA A 660 21.33 -2.60 6.62
C ALA A 660 22.82 -2.60 7.01
N TYR A 661 23.71 -3.02 6.11
CA TYR A 661 25.17 -2.97 6.33
C TYR A 661 25.74 -1.54 6.42
N LYS A 662 25.02 -0.52 5.93
CA LYS A 662 25.44 0.89 6.03
C LYS A 662 25.19 1.50 7.42
N LYS A 663 24.39 0.84 8.26
CA LYS A 663 24.13 1.27 9.65
C LYS A 663 25.16 0.63 10.59
N PRO A 664 25.41 1.20 11.78
CA PRO A 664 26.32 0.61 12.77
C PRO A 664 25.70 -0.62 13.45
N PHE A 665 25.50 -1.69 12.67
CA PHE A 665 24.77 -2.90 13.09
C PHE A 665 25.50 -3.66 14.21
N TRP A 666 26.81 -3.52 14.35
CA TRP A 666 27.62 -4.14 15.39
C TRP A 666 27.26 -3.71 16.83
N ARG A 667 26.39 -2.71 16.99
CA ARG A 667 25.80 -2.32 18.28
C ARG A 667 24.52 -3.10 18.63
N ASN A 668 23.97 -3.83 17.67
CA ASN A 668 22.77 -4.63 17.89
C ASN A 668 23.15 -6.08 18.24
N CYS A 669 22.74 -6.54 19.43
CA CYS A 669 22.95 -7.92 19.85
C CYS A 669 22.02 -8.92 19.13
N ASP A 670 20.93 -8.44 18.54
CA ASP A 670 19.88 -9.28 17.95
C ASP A 670 20.14 -9.67 16.49
N ASN A 671 21.32 -9.33 15.95
CA ASN A 671 21.66 -9.64 14.58
C ASN A 671 21.74 -11.16 14.32
N LEU A 672 21.19 -11.58 13.19
CA LEU A 672 21.30 -12.94 12.70
C LEU A 672 22.76 -13.31 12.37
N ARG A 673 23.05 -14.60 12.49
CA ARG A 673 24.33 -15.19 12.10
C ARG A 673 24.11 -16.16 10.95
N SER A 674 24.95 -16.09 9.93
CA SER A 674 24.92 -17.03 8.81
C SER A 674 26.30 -17.33 8.27
N SER A 675 26.34 -18.24 7.30
CA SER A 675 27.48 -18.42 6.41
C SER A 675 27.74 -17.12 5.62
N PRO A 676 29.02 -16.75 5.40
CA PRO A 676 29.42 -15.71 4.44
C PRO A 676 28.92 -15.95 3.02
N LEU A 677 28.50 -17.18 2.68
CA LEU A 677 27.87 -17.50 1.40
C LEU A 677 26.50 -16.87 1.24
N THR A 678 25.71 -16.77 2.31
CA THR A 678 24.31 -16.33 2.26
C THR A 678 24.17 -14.93 1.64
N PRO A 679 24.87 -13.87 2.09
CA PRO A 679 24.81 -12.55 1.44
C PRO A 679 25.20 -12.58 -0.04
N ALA A 680 26.21 -13.38 -0.40
CA ALA A 680 26.70 -13.48 -1.77
C ALA A 680 25.73 -14.20 -2.70
N ILE A 681 24.99 -15.20 -2.19
CA ILE A 681 23.90 -15.87 -2.89
C ILE A 681 22.72 -14.92 -3.07
N VAL A 682 22.27 -14.24 -2.00
CA VAL A 682 21.17 -13.25 -2.04
C VAL A 682 21.40 -12.21 -3.14
N LEU A 683 22.61 -11.68 -3.26
CA LEU A 683 22.99 -10.67 -4.27
C LEU A 683 23.47 -11.27 -5.60
N LYS A 684 23.25 -12.56 -5.85
CA LYS A 684 23.52 -13.28 -7.11
C LYS A 684 24.98 -13.16 -7.59
N GLN A 685 25.95 -13.07 -6.68
CA GLN A 685 27.37 -12.93 -7.03
C GLN A 685 28.05 -14.28 -7.25
N TRP A 686 27.65 -14.98 -8.31
CA TRP A 686 28.06 -16.37 -8.60
C TRP A 686 29.57 -16.62 -8.58
N LYS A 687 30.37 -15.63 -9.02
CA LYS A 687 31.84 -15.76 -9.08
C LYS A 687 32.45 -15.72 -7.67
N THR A 688 32.00 -14.83 -6.81
CA THR A 688 32.50 -14.73 -5.43
C THR A 688 31.93 -15.83 -4.54
N VAL A 689 30.69 -16.29 -4.78
CA VAL A 689 30.14 -17.53 -4.17
C VAL A 689 31.06 -18.71 -4.45
N ARG A 690 31.50 -18.89 -5.71
CA ARG A 690 32.47 -19.93 -6.07
C ARG A 690 33.80 -19.73 -5.34
N MET A 691 34.34 -18.51 -5.27
CA MET A 691 35.59 -18.23 -4.55
C MET A 691 35.49 -18.58 -3.06
N LEU A 692 34.36 -18.28 -2.42
CA LEU A 692 34.13 -18.63 -1.01
C LEU A 692 34.04 -20.15 -0.80
N LEU A 693 33.32 -20.86 -1.67
CA LEU A 693 33.25 -22.33 -1.64
C LEU A 693 34.63 -22.97 -1.85
N ASP A 694 35.40 -22.48 -2.82
CA ASP A 694 36.74 -22.98 -3.13
C ASP A 694 37.75 -22.65 -2.00
N ALA A 695 37.51 -21.58 -1.23
CA ALA A 695 38.26 -21.25 -0.02
C ALA A 695 37.87 -22.09 1.21
N GLY A 696 36.88 -22.99 1.09
CA GLY A 696 36.44 -23.89 2.17
C GLY A 696 35.34 -23.34 3.07
N CYS A 697 34.63 -22.27 2.65
CA CYS A 697 33.47 -21.77 3.38
C CYS A 697 32.31 -22.78 3.31
N ARG A 698 31.73 -23.14 4.46
CA ARG A 698 30.62 -24.11 4.53
C ARG A 698 29.26 -23.41 4.38
N PRO A 699 28.33 -23.97 3.58
CA PRO A 699 26.94 -23.50 3.53
C PRO A 699 26.16 -23.90 4.78
N ASP A 700 25.11 -23.15 5.07
CA ASP A 700 24.16 -23.38 6.17
C ASP A 700 22.71 -23.51 5.64
N ARG A 701 21.75 -23.76 6.54
CA ARG A 701 20.31 -23.88 6.18
C ARG A 701 19.76 -22.65 5.46
N LEU A 702 20.24 -21.45 5.82
CA LEU A 702 19.87 -20.21 5.13
C LEU A 702 20.45 -20.15 3.72
N SER A 703 21.67 -20.64 3.50
CA SER A 703 22.31 -20.68 2.18
C SER A 703 21.50 -21.49 1.17
N ILE A 704 20.94 -22.65 1.56
CA ILE A 704 20.13 -23.47 0.66
C ILE A 704 18.74 -22.88 0.42
N LEU A 705 18.09 -22.34 1.46
CA LEU A 705 16.76 -21.74 1.34
C LEU A 705 16.77 -20.59 0.34
N VAL A 706 17.70 -19.63 0.51
CA VAL A 706 17.85 -18.50 -0.43
C VAL A 706 18.20 -19.01 -1.82
N ALA A 707 19.02 -20.05 -1.96
CA ALA A 707 19.36 -20.59 -3.28
C ALA A 707 18.14 -21.18 -4.02
N VAL A 708 17.20 -21.80 -3.30
CA VAL A 708 15.93 -22.29 -3.85
C VAL A 708 15.03 -21.13 -4.25
N GLU A 709 14.91 -20.08 -3.44
CA GLU A 709 14.12 -18.88 -3.80
C GLU A 709 14.60 -18.21 -5.08
N LEU A 710 15.90 -18.24 -5.38
CA LEU A 710 16.43 -17.70 -6.64
C LEU A 710 15.91 -18.42 -7.88
N THR A 711 15.28 -19.60 -7.73
CA THR A 711 14.61 -20.33 -8.83
C THR A 711 13.28 -19.69 -9.21
N ASP A 712 12.68 -18.90 -8.33
CA ASP A 712 11.54 -18.07 -8.69
C ASP A 712 12.01 -16.85 -9.49
N ILE A 713 11.41 -16.70 -10.65
CA ILE A 713 11.72 -15.62 -11.57
C ILE A 713 10.41 -14.85 -11.77
N PRO A 714 10.30 -13.63 -11.19
CA PRO A 714 9.11 -12.80 -11.33
C PRO A 714 8.73 -12.58 -12.80
N THR A 715 7.43 -12.46 -13.08
CA THR A 715 6.88 -12.30 -14.44
C THR A 715 7.53 -11.15 -15.21
N TRP A 716 7.61 -9.97 -14.59
CA TRP A 716 8.26 -8.79 -15.19
C TRP A 716 9.73 -9.03 -15.57
N TYR A 717 10.45 -9.90 -14.86
CA TYR A 717 11.85 -10.21 -15.18
C TYR A 717 11.96 -11.26 -16.29
N LYS A 718 10.93 -12.11 -16.48
CA LYS A 718 10.88 -13.06 -17.59
C LYS A 718 10.64 -12.36 -18.93
N GLU A 719 9.80 -11.32 -18.93
CA GLU A 719 9.44 -10.54 -20.14
C GLU A 719 10.63 -9.77 -20.73
N GLU A 720 11.60 -9.37 -19.89
CA GLU A 720 12.81 -8.67 -20.31
C GLU A 720 13.94 -9.60 -20.81
N MET A 721 13.85 -10.92 -20.59
CA MET A 721 14.92 -11.88 -20.88
C MET A 721 14.65 -12.69 -22.15
N THR A 722 15.70 -12.99 -22.90
CA THR A 722 15.60 -13.97 -23.99
C THR A 722 15.34 -15.37 -23.42
N PRO A 723 14.68 -16.27 -24.18
CA PRO A 723 14.49 -17.66 -23.76
C PRO A 723 15.80 -18.37 -23.40
N GLU A 724 16.89 -18.07 -24.11
CA GLU A 724 18.22 -18.63 -23.86
C GLU A 724 18.81 -18.14 -22.52
N ASP A 725 18.64 -16.86 -22.19
CA ASP A 725 19.09 -16.30 -20.91
C ASP A 725 18.30 -16.87 -19.72
N LEU A 726 16.99 -17.09 -19.91
CA LEU A 726 16.12 -17.69 -18.89
C LEU A 726 16.53 -19.14 -18.60
N GLU A 727 16.81 -19.92 -19.66
CA GLU A 727 17.31 -21.29 -19.55
C GLU A 727 18.68 -21.31 -18.86
N ALA A 728 19.60 -20.44 -19.27
CA ALA A 728 20.93 -20.34 -18.68
C ALA A 728 20.88 -19.95 -17.18
N TYR A 729 19.99 -19.01 -16.82
CA TYR A 729 19.79 -18.61 -15.43
C TYR A 729 19.21 -19.76 -14.59
N SER A 730 18.17 -20.43 -15.10
CA SER A 730 17.54 -21.58 -14.44
C SER A 730 18.51 -22.76 -14.25
N ALA A 731 19.35 -23.03 -15.26
CA ALA A 731 20.40 -24.04 -15.17
C ALA A 731 21.46 -23.69 -14.11
N LYS A 732 21.77 -22.39 -13.96
CA LYS A 732 22.76 -21.89 -13.01
C LYS A 732 22.27 -21.95 -11.57
N THR A 733 21.03 -21.55 -11.31
CA THR A 733 20.40 -21.65 -9.98
C THR A 733 20.26 -23.11 -9.56
N PHE A 734 19.79 -23.97 -10.47
CA PHE A 734 19.71 -25.41 -10.23
C PHE A 734 21.09 -26.03 -9.93
N SER A 735 22.13 -25.65 -10.68
CA SER A 735 23.50 -26.11 -10.46
C SER A 735 24.06 -25.67 -9.10
N LEU A 736 23.72 -24.45 -8.65
CA LEU A 736 24.07 -23.99 -7.31
C LEU A 736 23.39 -24.86 -6.24
N VAL A 737 22.06 -25.02 -6.31
CA VAL A 737 21.29 -25.85 -5.37
C VAL A 737 21.85 -27.27 -5.30
N ARG A 738 22.19 -27.87 -6.46
CA ARG A 738 22.83 -29.18 -6.52
C ARG A 738 24.18 -29.21 -5.80
N ARG A 739 25.06 -28.22 -6.04
CA ARG A 739 26.37 -28.16 -5.37
C ARG A 739 26.25 -27.91 -3.87
N LEU A 740 25.30 -27.10 -3.42
CA LEU A 740 25.05 -26.88 -1.99
C LEU A 740 24.59 -28.18 -1.30
N THR A 741 23.60 -28.87 -1.89
CA THR A 741 23.09 -30.14 -1.36
C THR A 741 24.10 -31.30 -1.42
N GLU A 742 25.19 -31.18 -2.18
CA GLU A 742 26.31 -32.14 -2.15
C GLU A 742 27.28 -31.91 -0.99
N ILE A 743 27.36 -30.67 -0.48
CA ILE A 743 28.27 -30.26 0.60
C ILE A 743 27.58 -30.34 1.97
N MET A 744 26.27 -30.11 2.02
CA MET A 744 25.47 -30.03 3.25
C MET A 744 25.13 -31.41 3.83
N ASP A 745 24.97 -31.44 5.15
CA ASP A 745 24.46 -32.59 5.87
C ASP A 745 22.94 -32.77 5.62
N PHE A 746 22.44 -34.01 5.73
CA PHE A 746 21.04 -34.34 5.41
C PHE A 746 20.03 -33.54 6.25
N ASP A 747 20.30 -33.39 7.56
CA ASP A 747 19.43 -32.64 8.48
C ASP A 747 19.28 -31.17 8.06
N ASP A 748 20.32 -30.57 7.48
CA ASP A 748 20.28 -29.17 7.05
C ASP A 748 19.47 -28.95 5.76
N ILE A 749 19.16 -30.03 5.02
CA ILE A 749 18.33 -29.98 3.81
C ILE A 749 16.85 -30.25 4.16
N ASN A 750 16.59 -31.04 5.20
CA ASN A 750 15.25 -31.49 5.55
C ASN A 750 14.48 -30.49 6.43
N PHE A 751 15.18 -29.74 7.27
CA PHE A 751 14.57 -28.81 8.24
C PHE A 751 14.64 -27.35 7.81
N SER A 752 13.73 -26.54 8.34
CA SER A 752 13.75 -25.09 8.15
C SER A 752 14.98 -24.46 8.81
N ALA A 753 15.39 -23.31 8.28
CA ALA A 753 16.47 -22.51 8.86
C ALA A 753 16.03 -21.80 10.15
N HIS A 754 14.75 -21.50 10.26
CA HIS A 754 14.09 -20.86 11.40
C HIS A 754 12.62 -21.33 11.51
N PRO A 755 12.00 -21.32 12.70
CA PRO A 755 10.59 -21.69 12.89
C PRO A 755 9.61 -21.00 11.94
N ILE A 756 9.89 -19.75 11.56
CA ILE A 756 9.03 -18.92 10.68
C ILE A 756 9.37 -19.03 9.18
N THR A 757 10.37 -19.83 8.79
CA THR A 757 10.79 -19.99 7.39
C THR A 757 10.37 -21.35 6.84
N PRO A 758 10.00 -21.45 5.55
CA PRO A 758 9.65 -22.74 4.96
C PRO A 758 10.87 -23.65 4.84
N THR A 759 10.63 -24.96 4.72
CA THR A 759 11.68 -25.90 4.32
C THR A 759 12.09 -25.67 2.86
N PRO A 760 13.29 -26.11 2.44
CA PRO A 760 13.69 -26.03 1.03
C PRO A 760 12.69 -26.69 0.06
N LEU A 761 12.01 -27.76 0.48
CA LEU A 761 10.99 -28.44 -0.34
C LEU A 761 9.70 -27.64 -0.47
N GLN A 762 9.20 -27.07 0.65
CA GLN A 762 8.02 -26.20 0.64
C GLN A 762 8.25 -24.96 -0.23
N ALA A 763 9.43 -24.34 -0.09
CA ALA A 763 9.85 -23.22 -0.94
C ALA A 763 9.88 -23.63 -2.42
N ALA A 764 10.50 -24.76 -2.77
CA ALA A 764 10.57 -25.23 -4.16
C ALA A 764 9.19 -25.50 -4.77
N ALA A 765 8.25 -26.05 -4.00
CA ALA A 765 6.87 -26.27 -4.45
C ALA A 765 6.12 -24.95 -4.69
N HIS A 766 6.25 -24.00 -3.77
CA HIS A 766 5.65 -22.66 -3.89
C HIS A 766 6.16 -21.91 -5.13
N PHE A 767 7.47 -21.94 -5.38
CA PHE A 767 8.11 -21.29 -6.52
C PHE A 767 7.99 -22.06 -7.84
N LYS A 768 7.19 -23.13 -7.88
CA LYS A 768 6.95 -23.95 -9.09
C LYS A 768 8.24 -24.58 -9.66
N ALA A 769 9.25 -24.78 -8.82
CA ALA A 769 10.58 -25.28 -9.20
C ALA A 769 10.61 -26.82 -9.27
N ARG A 770 9.90 -27.37 -10.26
CA ARG A 770 9.68 -28.82 -10.43
C ARG A 770 10.97 -29.67 -10.40
N ASN A 771 12.04 -29.19 -11.03
CA ASN A 771 13.36 -29.85 -11.05
C ASN A 771 14.03 -29.87 -9.67
N VAL A 772 13.89 -28.80 -8.88
CA VAL A 772 14.39 -28.72 -7.50
C VAL A 772 13.58 -29.64 -6.58
N VAL A 773 12.25 -29.68 -6.73
CA VAL A 773 11.38 -30.63 -6.00
C VAL A 773 11.84 -32.06 -6.25
N SER A 774 12.04 -32.44 -7.53
CA SER A 774 12.55 -33.76 -7.89
C SER A 774 13.92 -34.07 -7.28
N LEU A 775 14.85 -33.11 -7.30
CA LEU A 775 16.17 -33.25 -6.68
C LEU A 775 16.06 -33.48 -5.16
N LEU A 776 15.29 -32.67 -4.46
CA LEU A 776 15.13 -32.76 -3.00
C LEU A 776 14.46 -34.08 -2.60
N LEU A 777 13.40 -34.49 -3.29
CA LEU A 777 12.73 -35.78 -3.05
C LEU A 777 13.67 -36.97 -3.32
N SER A 778 14.55 -36.88 -4.33
CA SER A 778 15.55 -37.93 -4.60
C SER A 778 16.58 -38.10 -3.48
N ARG A 779 16.75 -37.08 -2.62
CA ARG A 779 17.60 -37.14 -1.42
C ARG A 779 16.87 -37.70 -0.21
N GLY A 780 15.56 -37.96 -0.30
CA GLY A 780 14.75 -38.50 0.79
C GLY A 780 14.20 -37.45 1.76
N VAL A 781 14.05 -36.20 1.31
CA VAL A 781 13.39 -35.13 2.09
C VAL A 781 11.93 -35.50 2.33
N ASP A 782 11.45 -35.27 3.55
CA ASP A 782 10.07 -35.59 3.94
C ASP A 782 9.08 -34.58 3.33
N ALA A 783 8.07 -35.06 2.60
CA ALA A 783 7.04 -34.24 1.98
C ALA A 783 6.00 -33.70 2.99
N ASN A 784 5.99 -34.23 4.22
CA ASN A 784 5.00 -33.93 5.25
C ASN A 784 5.53 -33.06 6.39
N VAL A 785 6.72 -32.47 6.24
CA VAL A 785 7.22 -31.51 7.23
C VAL A 785 6.19 -30.38 7.40
N PRO A 786 5.77 -30.05 8.65
CA PRO A 786 4.85 -28.95 8.89
C PRO A 786 5.36 -27.63 8.32
N PRO A 787 4.45 -26.75 7.86
CA PRO A 787 4.85 -25.41 7.45
C PRO A 787 5.34 -24.60 8.64
N ALA A 788 6.01 -23.50 8.34
CA ALA A 788 6.49 -22.55 9.34
C ALA A 788 5.38 -22.07 10.30
N ASP A 789 5.76 -21.76 11.54
CA ASP A 789 4.87 -21.09 12.50
C ASP A 789 4.47 -19.73 11.92
N ASN A 790 3.17 -19.40 11.99
CA ASN A 790 2.68 -18.11 11.48
C ASN A 790 3.28 -16.97 12.34
N PRO A 791 4.12 -16.08 11.80
CA PRO A 791 4.51 -14.89 12.53
C PRO A 791 3.25 -14.04 12.81
N ASN A 792 3.26 -13.34 13.94
CA ASN A 792 2.13 -12.55 14.44
C ASN A 792 1.32 -11.82 13.31
N PRO A 793 0.01 -12.08 13.15
CA PRO A 793 -0.84 -11.59 12.05
C PRO A 793 -0.86 -10.07 11.85
N GLU A 794 -0.60 -9.31 12.93
CA GLU A 794 -0.59 -7.84 12.96
C GLU A 794 0.41 -7.20 11.99
N HIS A 795 1.33 -7.98 11.40
CA HIS A 795 2.49 -7.46 10.69
C HIS A 795 2.77 -8.12 9.32
N MET A 796 1.88 -8.97 8.80
CA MET A 796 2.01 -9.53 7.43
C MET A 796 1.46 -8.57 6.38
N ASP A 797 2.19 -8.36 5.29
CA ASP A 797 1.67 -7.72 4.08
C ASP A 797 0.85 -8.75 3.29
N ARG A 798 -0.15 -8.30 2.52
CA ARG A 798 -1.08 -9.18 1.77
C ARG A 798 -0.40 -10.03 0.68
N SER A 799 0.90 -9.81 0.44
CA SER A 799 1.74 -10.55 -0.51
C SER A 799 2.53 -11.72 0.10
N ASP A 800 2.41 -11.97 1.40
CA ASP A 800 3.31 -12.90 2.11
C ASP A 800 2.95 -14.38 1.89
N VAL A 801 3.99 -15.22 1.84
CA VAL A 801 3.90 -16.67 1.65
C VAL A 801 3.13 -17.28 2.82
N MET A 802 1.86 -17.63 2.60
CA MET A 802 1.06 -18.34 3.59
C MET A 802 1.76 -19.67 3.96
N PRO A 803 1.81 -20.05 5.24
CA PRO A 803 2.39 -21.32 5.65
C PRO A 803 1.60 -22.49 5.03
N ARG A 804 2.19 -23.12 4.01
CA ARG A 804 1.59 -24.21 3.21
C ARG A 804 2.44 -25.47 3.31
N TYR A 805 1.77 -26.62 3.44
CA TYR A 805 2.42 -27.89 3.12
C TYR A 805 2.82 -27.93 1.65
N ALA A 806 3.84 -28.71 1.29
CA ALA A 806 4.33 -28.78 -0.08
C ALA A 806 3.22 -29.13 -1.09
N LEU A 807 2.29 -30.03 -0.73
CA LEU A 807 1.14 -30.39 -1.58
C LEU A 807 0.14 -29.24 -1.75
N GLN A 808 -0.15 -28.49 -0.68
CA GLN A 808 -1.08 -27.36 -0.75
C GLN A 808 -0.52 -26.27 -1.67
N ALA A 809 0.79 -25.97 -1.55
CA ALA A 809 1.49 -25.04 -2.44
C ALA A 809 1.46 -25.52 -3.90
N ALA A 810 1.62 -26.82 -4.15
CA ALA A 810 1.54 -27.37 -5.50
C ALA A 810 0.13 -27.24 -6.11
N VAL A 811 -0.94 -27.42 -5.34
CA VAL A 811 -2.33 -27.25 -5.82
C VAL A 811 -2.66 -25.79 -6.13
N GLU A 812 -2.17 -24.87 -5.29
CA GLU A 812 -2.26 -23.43 -5.51
C GLU A 812 -1.55 -23.02 -6.81
N SER A 813 -0.43 -23.71 -7.14
CA SER A 813 0.31 -23.44 -8.36
C SER A 813 -0.37 -23.91 -9.65
N GLY A 814 -1.26 -24.91 -9.56
CA GLY A 814 -1.92 -25.57 -10.69
C GLY A 814 -1.08 -26.60 -11.45
N ASP A 815 0.14 -26.93 -10.99
CA ASP A 815 1.05 -27.89 -11.65
C ASP A 815 0.67 -29.35 -11.32
N ALA A 816 -0.06 -29.99 -12.24
CA ALA A 816 -0.51 -31.37 -12.10
C ALA A 816 0.63 -32.39 -11.94
N GLU A 817 1.78 -32.20 -12.60
CA GLU A 817 2.90 -33.14 -12.48
C GLU A 817 3.60 -33.01 -11.12
N MET A 818 3.71 -31.78 -10.61
CA MET A 818 4.22 -31.53 -9.27
C MET A 818 3.34 -32.15 -8.18
N ILE A 819 2.02 -32.02 -8.32
CA ILE A 819 1.04 -32.66 -7.44
C ILE A 819 1.27 -34.18 -7.43
N ASP A 820 1.50 -34.79 -8.61
CA ASP A 820 1.72 -36.23 -8.73
C ASP A 820 3.03 -36.70 -8.09
N MET A 821 4.12 -35.93 -8.24
CA MET A 821 5.38 -36.24 -7.58
C MET A 821 5.26 -36.21 -6.05
N LEU A 822 4.57 -35.20 -5.50
CA LEU A 822 4.39 -35.07 -4.05
C LEU A 822 3.48 -36.17 -3.50
N ILE A 823 2.39 -36.51 -4.19
CA ILE A 823 1.52 -37.63 -3.82
C ILE A 823 2.30 -38.96 -3.87
N ALA A 824 3.11 -39.19 -4.91
CA ALA A 824 3.95 -40.38 -5.02
C ALA A 824 5.02 -40.46 -3.92
N ALA A 825 5.50 -39.31 -3.44
CA ALA A 825 6.39 -39.20 -2.28
C ALA A 825 5.68 -39.35 -0.92
N GLY A 826 4.36 -39.61 -0.91
CA GLY A 826 3.57 -39.83 0.30
C GLY A 826 3.04 -38.57 0.97
N ALA A 827 2.85 -37.47 0.22
CA ALA A 827 2.24 -36.26 0.77
C ALA A 827 0.81 -36.49 1.27
N ASN A 828 0.50 -35.97 2.46
CA ASN A 828 -0.82 -36.08 3.08
C ASN A 828 -1.86 -35.21 2.36
N VAL A 829 -2.85 -35.84 1.73
CA VAL A 829 -3.96 -35.18 1.03
C VAL A 829 -4.82 -34.32 1.97
N ASN A 830 -4.93 -34.74 3.23
CA ASN A 830 -5.69 -34.04 4.28
C ASN A 830 -4.77 -33.27 5.24
N ALA A 831 -3.64 -32.77 4.74
CA ALA A 831 -2.80 -31.88 5.54
C ALA A 831 -3.63 -30.66 6.02
N PRO A 832 -3.56 -30.31 7.32
CA PRO A 832 -4.43 -29.30 7.91
C PRO A 832 -4.16 -27.91 7.34
N ALA A 833 -5.17 -27.05 7.39
CA ALA A 833 -5.04 -25.63 7.08
C ALA A 833 -4.22 -24.91 8.16
N ALA A 834 -3.46 -23.89 7.76
CA ALA A 834 -2.85 -22.96 8.70
C ALA A 834 -3.89 -22.22 9.54
N TYR A 835 -3.48 -21.67 10.70
CA TYR A 835 -4.36 -21.00 11.65
C TYR A 835 -5.14 -19.82 11.05
N GLU A 836 -4.47 -19.00 10.25
CA GLU A 836 -5.03 -17.81 9.61
C GLU A 836 -4.95 -17.93 8.09
N SER A 837 -6.06 -17.63 7.40
CA SER A 837 -6.16 -17.68 5.92
C SER A 837 -5.70 -19.00 5.28
N GLY A 838 -5.54 -20.05 6.10
CA GLY A 838 -5.13 -21.37 5.70
C GLY A 838 -6.22 -22.07 4.90
N ALA A 839 -5.80 -23.00 4.05
CA ALA A 839 -6.71 -23.83 3.28
C ALA A 839 -6.10 -25.21 3.02
N THR A 840 -6.95 -26.24 3.03
CA THR A 840 -6.60 -27.58 2.56
C THR A 840 -6.42 -27.59 1.04
N ALA A 841 -5.78 -28.64 0.50
CA ALA A 841 -5.64 -28.81 -0.94
C ALA A 841 -6.99 -28.72 -1.67
N LEU A 842 -8.07 -29.28 -1.11
CA LEU A 842 -9.41 -29.25 -1.71
C LEU A 842 -10.04 -27.85 -1.64
N GLN A 843 -9.88 -27.13 -0.52
CA GLN A 843 -10.40 -25.76 -0.38
C GLN A 843 -9.72 -24.80 -1.39
N ILE A 844 -8.41 -24.95 -1.64
CA ILE A 844 -7.69 -24.19 -2.68
C ILE A 844 -8.23 -24.52 -4.07
N ALA A 845 -8.45 -25.81 -4.38
CA ALA A 845 -9.04 -26.23 -5.66
C ALA A 845 -10.46 -25.69 -5.86
N ALA A 846 -11.27 -25.61 -4.80
CA ALA A 846 -12.63 -25.07 -4.82
C ALA A 846 -12.66 -23.56 -5.12
N SER A 847 -11.81 -22.78 -4.44
CA SER A 847 -11.66 -21.34 -4.65
C SER A 847 -11.22 -21.00 -6.09
N THR A 848 -10.26 -21.77 -6.62
CA THR A 848 -9.70 -21.56 -7.96
C THR A 848 -10.54 -22.18 -9.09
N GLY A 849 -11.53 -23.02 -8.78
CA GLY A 849 -12.38 -23.68 -9.77
C GLY A 849 -11.74 -24.89 -10.46
N GLN A 850 -10.66 -25.47 -9.90
CA GLN A 850 -9.95 -26.64 -10.46
C GLN A 850 -10.72 -27.95 -10.22
N ILE A 851 -11.83 -28.16 -10.94
CA ILE A 851 -12.71 -29.32 -10.74
C ILE A 851 -11.96 -30.66 -10.96
N GLY A 852 -11.05 -30.75 -11.94
CA GLY A 852 -10.26 -31.96 -12.19
C GLY A 852 -9.37 -32.36 -11.02
N THR A 853 -8.66 -31.37 -10.44
CA THR A 853 -7.83 -31.56 -9.24
C THR A 853 -8.70 -31.91 -8.03
N ALA A 854 -9.84 -31.24 -7.84
CA ALA A 854 -10.80 -31.54 -6.78
C ALA A 854 -11.32 -32.98 -6.85
N ARG A 855 -11.71 -33.47 -8.03
CA ARG A 855 -12.10 -34.88 -8.23
C ARG A 855 -11.00 -35.85 -7.82
N LYS A 856 -9.76 -35.57 -8.22
CA LYS A 856 -8.60 -36.41 -7.88
C LYS A 856 -8.35 -36.45 -6.37
N LEU A 857 -8.33 -35.30 -5.71
CA LEU A 857 -8.16 -35.19 -4.27
C LEU A 857 -9.25 -35.97 -3.52
N ILE A 858 -10.53 -35.79 -3.88
CA ILE A 858 -11.66 -36.52 -3.27
C ILE A 858 -11.52 -38.03 -3.49
N SER A 859 -11.10 -38.47 -4.68
CA SER A 859 -10.85 -39.90 -4.97
C SER A 859 -9.73 -40.53 -4.13
N LEU A 860 -8.79 -39.71 -3.66
CA LEU A 860 -7.70 -40.08 -2.75
C LEU A 860 -8.09 -39.92 -1.27
N GLY A 861 -9.37 -39.63 -0.98
CA GLY A 861 -9.90 -39.50 0.38
C GLY A 861 -9.80 -38.09 0.97
N ALA A 862 -9.77 -37.03 0.14
CA ALA A 862 -9.88 -35.67 0.65
C ALA A 862 -11.23 -35.44 1.33
N ASP A 863 -11.21 -34.86 2.53
CA ASP A 863 -12.42 -34.53 3.27
C ASP A 863 -13.11 -33.29 2.68
N VAL A 864 -14.32 -33.48 2.15
CA VAL A 864 -15.16 -32.41 1.56
C VAL A 864 -15.60 -31.39 2.61
N ASN A 865 -15.76 -31.83 3.86
CA ASN A 865 -16.21 -31.03 4.98
C ASN A 865 -15.06 -30.66 5.92
N ALA A 866 -13.82 -30.73 5.44
CA ALA A 866 -12.65 -30.36 6.23
C ALA A 866 -12.80 -28.98 6.85
N ASP A 867 -12.39 -28.87 8.11
CA ASP A 867 -12.47 -27.62 8.86
C ASP A 867 -11.75 -26.47 8.16
N ARG A 868 -12.32 -25.28 8.31
CA ARG A 868 -11.73 -24.02 7.88
C ARG A 868 -10.54 -23.65 8.79
N ALA A 869 -9.66 -22.77 8.31
CA ALA A 869 -8.75 -22.04 9.21
C ALA A 869 -9.52 -21.25 10.28
N VAL A 870 -8.92 -21.09 11.47
CA VAL A 870 -9.54 -20.44 12.63
C VAL A 870 -9.87 -18.98 12.32
N VAL A 871 -8.93 -18.27 11.71
CA VAL A 871 -9.06 -16.87 11.31
C VAL A 871 -9.19 -16.76 9.80
N HIS A 872 -10.20 -16.02 9.32
CA HIS A 872 -10.51 -15.80 7.89
C HIS A 872 -10.66 -17.06 7.01
N GLY A 873 -10.75 -18.26 7.59
CA GLY A 873 -10.88 -19.51 6.85
C GLY A 873 -12.21 -19.65 6.10
N ARG A 874 -12.17 -20.43 5.02
CA ARG A 874 -13.35 -20.85 4.24
C ARG A 874 -13.38 -22.36 4.13
N MET A 875 -14.58 -22.94 4.28
CA MET A 875 -14.82 -24.31 3.80
C MET A 875 -14.90 -24.32 2.27
N ALA A 876 -14.77 -25.49 1.65
CA ALA A 876 -14.73 -25.61 0.19
C ALA A 876 -15.98 -25.00 -0.48
N LEU A 877 -17.17 -25.24 0.09
CA LEU A 877 -18.44 -24.70 -0.41
C LEU A 877 -18.50 -23.17 -0.30
N GLU A 878 -18.07 -22.61 0.84
CA GLU A 878 -18.05 -21.17 1.06
C GLU A 878 -17.06 -20.46 0.13
N ALA A 879 -15.88 -21.04 -0.09
CA ALA A 879 -14.88 -20.50 -1.00
C ALA A 879 -15.39 -20.48 -2.45
N ALA A 880 -16.08 -21.54 -2.89
CA ALA A 880 -16.73 -21.59 -4.20
C ALA A 880 -17.87 -20.55 -4.31
N ALA A 881 -18.67 -20.38 -3.26
CA ALA A 881 -19.77 -19.43 -3.22
C ALA A 881 -19.30 -17.96 -3.22
N GLU A 882 -18.27 -17.64 -2.45
CA GLU A 882 -17.64 -16.32 -2.39
C GLU A 882 -17.02 -15.89 -3.72
N ARG A 883 -16.63 -16.86 -4.57
CA ARG A 883 -16.04 -16.64 -5.90
C ARG A 883 -17.03 -16.83 -7.06
N GLY A 884 -18.30 -17.11 -6.77
CA GLY A 884 -19.35 -17.25 -7.79
C GLY A 884 -19.21 -18.49 -8.68
N ARG A 885 -18.55 -19.55 -8.22
CA ARG A 885 -18.27 -20.77 -9.00
C ARG A 885 -19.47 -21.74 -8.96
N LEU A 886 -20.51 -21.46 -9.75
CA LEU A 886 -21.80 -22.18 -9.72
C LEU A 886 -21.64 -23.71 -9.86
N ASP A 887 -20.86 -24.16 -10.85
CA ASP A 887 -20.64 -25.58 -11.12
C ASP A 887 -19.82 -26.28 -10.01
N MET A 888 -18.87 -25.57 -9.40
CA MET A 888 -18.11 -26.09 -8.26
C MET A 888 -18.99 -26.22 -7.02
N VAL A 889 -19.87 -25.24 -6.76
CA VAL A 889 -20.87 -25.31 -5.68
C VAL A 889 -21.75 -26.54 -5.88
N GLN A 890 -22.26 -26.77 -7.11
CA GLN A 890 -23.04 -27.96 -7.41
C GLN A 890 -22.24 -29.25 -7.17
N PHE A 891 -21.02 -29.35 -7.69
CA PHE A 891 -20.18 -30.54 -7.53
C PHE A 891 -19.86 -30.86 -6.06
N LEU A 892 -19.57 -29.84 -5.24
CA LEU A 892 -19.30 -30.02 -3.82
C LEU A 892 -20.55 -30.50 -3.07
N LEU A 893 -21.74 -29.95 -3.38
CA LEU A 893 -23.01 -30.40 -2.82
C LEU A 893 -23.32 -31.86 -3.19
N GLU A 894 -23.11 -32.24 -4.46
CA GLU A 894 -23.22 -33.63 -4.92
C GLU A 894 -22.20 -34.58 -4.27
N SER A 895 -21.02 -34.05 -3.91
CA SER A 895 -19.95 -34.79 -3.24
C SER A 895 -20.12 -34.85 -1.71
N GLY A 896 -21.24 -34.39 -1.18
CA GLY A 896 -21.57 -34.50 0.24
C GLY A 896 -21.14 -33.30 1.10
N ALA A 897 -21.01 -32.10 0.53
CA ALA A 897 -20.81 -30.88 1.31
C ALA A 897 -22.02 -30.64 2.24
N GLY A 898 -21.75 -30.60 3.54
CA GLY A 898 -22.76 -30.42 4.58
C GLY A 898 -23.33 -29.00 4.58
N ILE A 899 -24.67 -28.91 4.64
CA ILE A 899 -25.40 -27.62 4.73
C ILE A 899 -26.50 -27.63 5.80
N THR A 900 -26.64 -28.72 6.55
CA THR A 900 -27.64 -28.94 7.59
C THR A 900 -27.00 -29.55 8.84
N GLY A 901 -27.72 -29.56 9.97
CA GLY A 901 -27.21 -30.04 11.25
C GLY A 901 -25.98 -29.25 11.70
N ASP A 902 -24.88 -29.94 12.00
CA ASP A 902 -23.62 -29.31 12.44
C ASP A 902 -23.01 -28.33 11.40
N HIS A 903 -23.44 -28.41 10.13
CA HIS A 903 -22.99 -27.53 9.05
C HIS A 903 -24.01 -26.46 8.64
N GLU A 904 -25.06 -26.21 9.43
CA GLU A 904 -26.06 -25.18 9.14
C GLU A 904 -25.45 -23.76 9.04
N ARG A 905 -24.42 -23.47 9.84
CA ARG A 905 -23.67 -22.21 9.72
C ARG A 905 -22.99 -22.03 8.35
N VAL A 906 -22.59 -23.12 7.70
CA VAL A 906 -21.95 -23.12 6.37
C VAL A 906 -22.94 -22.66 5.31
N TYR A 907 -24.20 -23.08 5.42
CA TYR A 907 -25.29 -22.63 4.56
C TYR A 907 -25.47 -21.11 4.63
N TYR A 908 -25.67 -20.56 5.84
CA TYR A 908 -25.86 -19.12 6.02
C TYR A 908 -24.63 -18.31 5.61
N ARG A 909 -23.40 -18.78 5.92
CA ARG A 909 -22.16 -18.10 5.51
C ARG A 909 -21.96 -18.11 4.00
N SER A 910 -22.21 -19.25 3.34
CA SER A 910 -22.11 -19.36 1.88
C SER A 910 -23.10 -18.40 1.20
N ILE A 911 -24.33 -18.32 1.70
CA ILE A 911 -25.34 -17.36 1.23
C ILE A 911 -24.89 -15.92 1.49
N ARG A 912 -24.39 -15.61 2.70
CA ARG A 912 -23.91 -14.27 3.05
C ARG A 912 -22.75 -13.83 2.15
N PHE A 913 -21.76 -14.68 1.94
CA PHE A 913 -20.62 -14.38 1.06
C PHE A 913 -21.08 -14.20 -0.39
N ALA A 914 -21.94 -15.08 -0.90
CA ALA A 914 -22.50 -14.93 -2.23
C ALA A 914 -23.33 -13.63 -2.35
N ARG A 915 -24.17 -13.27 -1.37
CA ARG A 915 -24.95 -12.02 -1.36
C ARG A 915 -24.05 -10.78 -1.31
N LYS A 916 -23.05 -10.76 -0.42
CA LYS A 916 -22.07 -9.66 -0.31
C LYS A 916 -21.29 -9.46 -1.61
N SER A 917 -20.90 -10.56 -2.25
CA SER A 917 -20.20 -10.56 -3.53
C SER A 917 -21.14 -10.37 -4.73
N GLY A 918 -22.46 -10.30 -4.54
CA GLY A 918 -23.45 -10.05 -5.59
C GLY A 918 -23.93 -11.26 -6.39
N TYR A 919 -23.57 -12.49 -6.00
CA TYR A 919 -23.87 -13.73 -6.73
C TYR A 919 -25.23 -14.34 -6.36
N GLY A 920 -26.32 -13.67 -6.74
CA GLY A 920 -27.70 -14.08 -6.44
C GLY A 920 -28.09 -15.46 -7.00
N ALA A 921 -27.48 -15.90 -8.11
CA ALA A 921 -27.71 -17.23 -8.67
C ALA A 921 -27.17 -18.36 -7.77
N VAL A 922 -26.01 -18.15 -7.15
CA VAL A 922 -25.41 -19.10 -6.21
C VAL A 922 -26.28 -19.23 -4.96
N VAL A 923 -26.81 -18.10 -4.47
CA VAL A 923 -27.75 -18.07 -3.34
C VAL A 923 -28.98 -18.93 -3.64
N LYS A 924 -29.63 -18.69 -4.77
CA LYS A 924 -30.80 -19.46 -5.21
C LYS A 924 -30.50 -20.95 -5.38
N LEU A 925 -29.30 -21.31 -5.86
CA LEU A 925 -28.89 -22.70 -6.02
C LEU A 925 -28.77 -23.40 -4.65
N ILE A 926 -28.10 -22.77 -3.69
CA ILE A 926 -27.91 -23.32 -2.34
C ILE A 926 -29.25 -23.45 -1.61
N GLU A 927 -30.11 -22.42 -1.68
CA GLU A 927 -31.46 -22.43 -1.12
C GLU A 927 -32.33 -23.54 -1.75
N LYS A 928 -32.28 -23.67 -3.08
CA LYS A 928 -32.99 -24.73 -3.79
C LYS A 928 -32.51 -26.12 -3.37
N TRP A 929 -31.20 -26.33 -3.26
CA TRP A 929 -30.64 -27.61 -2.86
C TRP A 929 -31.08 -28.02 -1.45
N LYS A 930 -31.10 -27.07 -0.50
CA LYS A 930 -31.61 -27.30 0.87
C LYS A 930 -33.06 -27.78 0.83
N ARG A 931 -33.92 -27.04 0.12
CA ARG A 931 -35.35 -27.37 -0.02
C ARG A 931 -35.60 -28.75 -0.62
N GLU A 932 -34.88 -29.10 -1.68
CA GLU A 932 -35.09 -30.36 -2.42
C GLU A 932 -34.63 -31.61 -1.64
N HIS A 933 -33.62 -31.49 -0.78
CA HIS A 933 -32.99 -32.64 -0.13
C HIS A 933 -33.25 -32.74 1.38
N TYR A 934 -33.65 -31.64 2.04
CA TYR A 934 -33.80 -31.58 3.49
C TYR A 934 -35.18 -31.05 3.96
N GLY A 935 -36.01 -30.51 3.07
CA GLY A 935 -37.32 -29.93 3.41
C GLY A 935 -37.24 -28.47 3.87
N ASP A 936 -38.39 -27.79 3.92
CA ASP A 936 -38.50 -26.44 4.46
C ASP A 936 -38.65 -26.51 5.98
N ASP A 937 -37.62 -26.10 6.73
CA ASP A 937 -37.83 -25.64 8.10
C ASP A 937 -38.35 -24.21 7.97
N GLU A 938 -39.66 -24.03 8.16
CA GLU A 938 -40.28 -22.72 8.40
C GLU A 938 -39.81 -22.19 9.75
N GLU A 939 -38.55 -21.75 9.84
CA GLU A 939 -38.14 -20.78 10.86
C GLU A 939 -37.88 -19.43 10.20
N ASP A 940 -38.57 -18.45 10.74
CA ASP A 940 -38.75 -17.08 10.27
C ASP A 940 -37.40 -16.42 9.90
N ASP A 941 -37.20 -16.21 8.59
CA ASP A 941 -35.99 -15.65 7.94
C ASP A 941 -35.74 -14.16 8.30
N SER A 942 -36.48 -13.64 9.29
CA SER A 942 -36.54 -12.21 9.62
C SER A 942 -35.74 -11.79 10.86
N ASP A 943 -35.26 -12.70 11.71
CA ASP A 943 -34.77 -12.34 13.06
C ASP A 943 -33.34 -12.78 13.44
N LEU A 944 -32.53 -13.28 12.49
CA LEU A 944 -31.06 -13.43 12.67
C LEU A 944 -30.24 -12.35 11.94
N PHE A 945 -30.92 -11.36 11.37
CA PHE A 945 -30.33 -10.08 11.00
C PHE A 945 -30.25 -9.21 12.26
N TYR A 946 -29.03 -8.87 12.68
CA TYR A 946 -28.69 -8.05 13.86
C TYR A 946 -28.55 -8.78 15.20
N THR A 947 -27.52 -9.61 15.33
CA THR A 947 -26.67 -9.54 16.53
C THR A 947 -25.22 -9.82 16.15
N SER A 948 -24.35 -8.87 16.51
CA SER A 948 -22.88 -8.81 16.32
C SER A 948 -22.41 -8.93 14.86
N GLU A 949 -21.89 -7.91 14.20
CA GLU A 949 -20.61 -7.27 14.58
C GLU A 949 -19.72 -8.16 15.46
N GLU A 950 -19.65 -9.46 15.17
CA GLU A 950 -18.37 -10.13 15.29
C GLU A 950 -17.62 -9.71 14.03
N SER A 951 -16.90 -8.60 14.20
CA SER A 951 -15.64 -8.38 13.55
C SER A 951 -14.98 -9.74 13.27
N ASP A 952 -14.90 -10.11 11.99
CA ASP A 952 -13.90 -11.08 11.53
C ASP A 952 -12.47 -10.52 11.78
N ASP A 953 -12.38 -9.27 12.28
CA ASP A 953 -11.21 -8.63 12.90
C ASP A 953 -11.13 -8.96 14.42
N GLY A 954 -11.22 -10.22 14.78
CA GLY A 954 -11.03 -10.70 16.16
C GLY A 954 -9.58 -10.60 16.63
N TYR A 955 -9.08 -9.37 16.81
CA TYR A 955 -8.00 -9.05 17.73
C TYR A 955 -8.61 -8.68 19.09
N TYR A 956 -7.97 -9.17 20.17
CA TYR A 956 -8.29 -9.02 21.60
C TYR A 956 -9.26 -10.04 22.22
N ASP A 957 -8.72 -11.20 22.63
CA ASP A 957 -8.45 -11.49 24.05
C ASP A 957 -7.24 -12.43 24.19
#